data_AF-A0A524LWM6-F1
#
_entry.id   AF-A0A524LWM6-F1
#
_cell.length_a   1.000
_cell.length_b   1.000
_cell.length_c   1.000
_cell.angle_alpha   90.00
_cell.angle_beta   90.00
_cell.angle_gamma   90.00
#
_symmetry.space_group_name_H-M   'P 1'
#
loop_
_entity.id
_entity.type
_entity.pdbx_description
1 polymer ?
#
loop_
_entity_poly.entity_id
_entity_poly.type
_entity_poly.pdbx_seq_one_letter_code
_entity_poly.pdbx_strand_id
1 'polypeptide(L)'
;LVESFVLNSEDREVSRKGKGRSPDPSFKRNGELVQQLFLLSKQSGRKVKDIDLNLLTSHFANYVKVVNLILSRIYMTDKRAQSLGKALSEYRGRAYTLLRKEKDLCYQHNNDFKELLYERLHRNALEHAGRTLHADYTRRALFTSAIKVLTDSSDDVLNLLRRKRIPSDLIRRVRDSCEFVKNNGSGYHYTLGVLRQVCLALDLYLLDSIGLKIGWRGRQRKKVSSLLKEDSPDCQQVKALIEKDLRKWKSKGYPFTVPQLRSYSLDFSASTENATGQGYWFTLDPDRENEILLHLKLPPGIDGTHPDASPYRGKTLTFRFLDWLPRAASEGSEKVKRAEEIEDFPRAERLRFRAAMFEDMHTQLRNTIELQHLTHRLTKLRQKRESDEEETAVLETRVKELKTARRSAPPRLLLRDGRVILQVPFLSPNGEVSTKILGAREYDNRAGVDRGLRVPVVLSVQKKQEYTDLLLRVEHLIAKRECLRKHAYQLQSITDRKKNNWERKRKGLSYPGYILKKERHITALWRKVRRLDREVARVIASKTVWFCEEHRVKTLFFEDLRSFQGHAGSKDLSYNLSSNLWGNIIDTVRYMREALGHSKYSVWTVNPRYTSQTCHACGERGIRVEDESSTKKKKGGEYFYCRECEEHFHADVNAARNIIHVHPGPSVVSGRTA
;
A
#
# COMPACT_ATOMS: atom_id res chain seq x y z
N LEU A 1 8.94 -1.18 8.95
CA LEU A 1 10.42 -1.11 8.95
C LEU A 1 10.95 -1.58 7.61
N VAL A 2 12.10 -1.08 7.15
CA VAL A 2 12.69 -1.39 5.83
C VAL A 2 14.18 -1.60 6.07
N GLU A 3 14.63 -2.85 6.11
CA GLU A 3 16.06 -3.18 6.05
C GLU A 3 16.41 -3.57 4.62
N SER A 4 17.53 -3.03 4.13
CA SER A 4 18.03 -3.32 2.78
C SER A 4 19.26 -4.21 2.89
N PHE A 5 19.24 -5.35 2.21
CA PHE A 5 20.36 -6.27 2.14
C PHE A 5 20.97 -6.26 0.74
N VAL A 6 22.30 -6.44 0.70
CA VAL A 6 23.05 -6.77 -0.51
C VAL A 6 23.20 -8.29 -0.51
N LEU A 7 22.79 -8.95 -1.60
CA LEU A 7 22.88 -10.40 -1.75
C LEU A 7 24.34 -10.80 -2.04
N ASN A 8 25.12 -11.01 -0.99
CA ASN A 8 26.42 -11.69 -1.11
C ASN A 8 26.25 -13.08 -0.47
N SER A 9 26.40 -14.15 -1.26
CA SER A 9 26.32 -15.53 -0.75
C SER A 9 27.40 -16.34 -1.46
N GLU A 10 28.49 -16.64 -0.76
CA GLU A 10 29.77 -17.05 -1.36
C GLU A 10 29.80 -18.49 -1.91
N ASP A 11 28.83 -19.35 -1.62
CA ASP A 11 28.86 -20.74 -2.10
C ASP A 11 27.49 -21.27 -2.53
N ARG A 12 27.34 -21.55 -3.84
CA ARG A 12 26.14 -22.22 -4.38
C ARG A 12 26.48 -23.23 -5.46
N GLU A 13 26.23 -24.52 -5.23
CA GLU A 13 26.29 -25.51 -6.30
C GLU A 13 24.87 -25.83 -6.80
N VAL A 14 24.61 -25.63 -8.11
CA VAL A 14 23.32 -25.96 -8.73
C VAL A 14 23.44 -27.37 -9.30
N SER A 15 22.91 -28.39 -8.61
CA SER A 15 23.01 -29.77 -9.10
C SER A 15 22.09 -30.02 -10.31
N ARG A 16 22.66 -30.58 -11.37
CA ARG A 16 21.95 -31.01 -12.59
C ARG A 16 21.34 -32.40 -12.40
N LYS A 17 20.36 -32.59 -11.52
CA LYS A 17 19.56 -33.83 -11.52
C LYS A 17 18.26 -33.64 -12.32
N GLY A 18 18.36 -33.89 -13.62
CA GLY A 18 17.25 -34.00 -14.57
C GLY A 18 17.76 -34.17 -16.01
N LYS A 19 17.33 -35.24 -16.71
CA LYS A 19 17.73 -35.58 -18.10
C LYS A 19 17.08 -34.66 -19.16
N GLY A 20 17.18 -33.35 -19.00
CA GLY A 20 16.81 -32.35 -20.03
C GLY A 20 18.05 -31.55 -20.41
N ARG A 21 18.92 -32.15 -21.22
CA ARG A 21 20.22 -31.58 -21.59
C ARG A 21 20.04 -30.64 -22.80
N SER A 22 20.53 -29.42 -22.61
CA SER A 22 20.88 -28.41 -23.63
C SER A 22 19.76 -27.43 -24.06
N PRO A 23 20.05 -26.11 -24.13
CA PRO A 23 19.20 -25.17 -24.85
C PRO A 23 19.09 -25.60 -26.33
N ASP A 24 17.93 -25.33 -26.92
CA ASP A 24 17.60 -25.63 -28.32
C ASP A 24 18.73 -25.19 -29.27
N PRO A 25 19.24 -26.05 -30.17
CA PRO A 25 20.35 -25.74 -31.07
C PRO A 25 20.11 -24.53 -32.00
N SER A 26 18.85 -24.13 -32.19
CA SER A 26 18.46 -22.98 -33.03
C SER A 26 18.89 -21.61 -32.47
N PHE A 27 19.32 -21.54 -31.20
CA PHE A 27 19.80 -20.31 -30.54
C PHE A 27 21.16 -19.77 -31.05
N LYS A 28 21.77 -20.38 -32.07
CA LYS A 28 23.08 -19.94 -32.62
C LYS A 28 23.03 -18.69 -33.52
N ARG A 29 21.87 -18.07 -33.78
CA ARG A 29 21.71 -17.11 -34.90
C ARG A 29 21.65 -15.61 -34.54
N ASN A 30 21.81 -15.16 -33.29
CA ASN A 30 21.73 -13.71 -32.98
C ASN A 30 22.70 -13.25 -31.87
N GLY A 31 23.79 -12.55 -32.21
CA GLY A 31 25.04 -12.52 -31.41
C GLY A 31 25.00 -11.86 -30.03
N GLU A 32 24.29 -10.76 -29.81
CA GLU A 32 24.50 -9.91 -28.61
C GLU A 32 23.62 -10.31 -27.41
N LEU A 33 22.32 -10.51 -27.64
CA LEU A 33 21.37 -11.00 -26.64
C LEU A 33 21.63 -12.48 -26.30
N VAL A 34 22.09 -13.26 -27.28
CA VAL A 34 22.55 -14.63 -27.05
C VAL A 34 23.87 -14.65 -26.31
N GLN A 35 24.83 -13.74 -26.54
CA GLN A 35 26.03 -13.70 -25.69
C GLN A 35 25.67 -13.45 -24.23
N GLN A 36 24.72 -12.57 -23.93
CA GLN A 36 24.27 -12.36 -22.54
C GLN A 36 23.55 -13.58 -21.98
N LEU A 37 22.60 -14.17 -22.71
CA LEU A 37 21.86 -15.38 -22.30
C LEU A 37 22.73 -16.66 -22.30
N PHE A 38 23.81 -16.71 -23.09
CA PHE A 38 24.78 -17.80 -23.19
C PHE A 38 25.87 -17.67 -22.12
N LEU A 39 26.34 -16.45 -21.82
CA LEU A 39 27.16 -16.18 -20.64
C LEU A 39 26.39 -16.57 -19.38
N LEU A 40 25.09 -16.27 -19.33
CA LEU A 40 24.20 -16.73 -18.27
C LEU A 40 23.89 -18.23 -18.31
N SER A 41 23.79 -18.87 -19.48
CA SER A 41 23.62 -20.33 -19.55
C SER A 41 24.89 -21.08 -19.12
N LYS A 42 26.07 -20.49 -19.39
CA LYS A 42 27.37 -20.85 -18.82
C LYS A 42 27.41 -20.60 -17.30
N GLN A 43 26.70 -19.60 -16.78
CA GLN A 43 26.60 -19.29 -15.35
C GLN A 43 25.48 -20.07 -14.63
N SER A 44 24.43 -20.51 -15.34
CA SER A 44 23.36 -21.34 -14.82
C SER A 44 23.91 -22.76 -14.65
N GLY A 45 24.18 -23.15 -13.41
CA GLY A 45 24.98 -24.34 -13.11
C GLY A 45 26.38 -24.08 -12.57
N ARG A 46 26.85 -22.82 -12.53
CA ARG A 46 28.09 -22.44 -11.83
C ARG A 46 27.78 -21.84 -10.47
N LYS A 47 28.72 -21.93 -9.52
CA LYS A 47 28.75 -21.11 -8.31
C LYS A 47 28.65 -19.64 -8.69
N VAL A 48 27.49 -19.03 -8.42
CA VAL A 48 27.25 -17.61 -8.63
C VAL A 48 27.65 -16.90 -7.34
N LYS A 49 28.79 -16.21 -7.36
CA LYS A 49 29.28 -15.42 -6.22
C LYS A 49 28.41 -14.18 -5.96
N ASP A 50 27.84 -13.60 -7.02
CA ASP A 50 26.99 -12.40 -6.97
C ASP A 50 25.72 -12.56 -7.84
N ILE A 51 24.55 -12.35 -7.26
CA ILE A 51 23.28 -12.29 -8.01
C ILE A 51 23.11 -10.88 -8.57
N ASP A 52 23.16 -10.72 -9.89
CA ASP A 52 22.80 -9.45 -10.53
C ASP A 52 21.29 -9.20 -10.37
N LEU A 53 20.95 -8.33 -9.42
CA LEU A 53 19.58 -7.97 -9.10
C LEU A 53 18.89 -7.17 -10.21
N ASN A 54 19.63 -6.46 -11.05
CA ASN A 54 19.05 -5.78 -12.22
C ASN A 54 18.61 -6.81 -13.26
N LEU A 55 19.46 -7.79 -13.51
CA LEU A 55 19.15 -8.91 -14.39
C LEU A 55 17.96 -9.74 -13.86
N LEU A 56 17.91 -10.03 -12.56
CA LEU A 56 16.77 -10.71 -11.94
C LEU A 56 15.48 -9.90 -12.11
N THR A 57 15.55 -8.58 -11.94
CA THR A 57 14.41 -7.67 -12.14
C THR A 57 13.94 -7.69 -13.60
N SER A 58 14.86 -7.70 -14.58
CA SER A 58 14.50 -7.81 -15.99
C SER A 58 13.87 -9.17 -16.34
N HIS A 59 14.37 -10.26 -15.76
CA HIS A 59 13.76 -11.58 -15.96
C HIS A 59 12.37 -11.67 -15.33
N PHE A 60 12.16 -11.07 -14.15
CA PHE A 60 10.83 -11.01 -13.56
C PHE A 60 9.87 -10.17 -14.43
N ALA A 61 10.33 -9.05 -14.99
CA ALA A 61 9.54 -8.27 -15.93
C ALA A 61 9.17 -9.09 -17.19
N ASN A 62 10.12 -9.85 -17.74
CA ASN A 62 9.86 -10.74 -18.88
C ASN A 62 8.91 -11.88 -18.52
N TYR A 63 9.03 -12.45 -17.32
CA TYR A 63 8.09 -13.44 -16.80
C TYR A 63 6.66 -12.89 -16.74
N VAL A 64 6.49 -11.67 -16.20
CA VAL A 64 5.19 -10.98 -16.16
C VAL A 64 4.63 -10.75 -17.56
N LYS A 65 5.48 -10.33 -18.51
CA LYS A 65 5.07 -10.20 -19.92
C LYS A 65 4.59 -11.52 -20.50
N VAL A 66 5.29 -12.62 -20.27
CA VAL A 66 4.90 -13.95 -20.80
C VAL A 66 3.59 -14.43 -20.19
N VAL A 67 3.39 -14.30 -18.87
CA VAL A 67 2.10 -14.66 -18.25
C VAL A 67 0.96 -13.86 -18.89
N ASN A 68 1.15 -12.55 -19.10
CA ASN A 68 0.14 -11.71 -19.75
C ASN A 68 -0.08 -12.07 -21.22
N LEU A 69 0.96 -12.51 -21.94
CA LEU A 69 0.85 -12.97 -23.33
C LEU A 69 0.09 -14.30 -23.42
N ILE A 70 0.33 -15.23 -22.48
CA ILE A 70 -0.44 -16.47 -22.36
C ILE A 70 -1.91 -16.13 -22.07
N LEU A 71 -2.17 -15.26 -21.09
CA LEU A 71 -3.53 -14.82 -20.76
C LEU A 71 -4.20 -14.15 -21.96
N SER A 72 -3.53 -13.24 -22.68
CA SER A 72 -4.13 -12.60 -23.86
C SER A 72 -4.51 -13.60 -24.95
N ARG A 73 -3.73 -14.68 -25.14
CA ARG A 73 -4.05 -15.75 -26.10
C ARG A 73 -5.21 -16.63 -25.65
N ILE A 74 -5.26 -16.97 -24.36
CA ILE A 74 -6.38 -17.70 -23.76
C ILE A 74 -7.69 -16.90 -23.92
N TYR A 75 -7.64 -15.61 -23.60
CA TYR A 75 -8.79 -14.69 -23.64
C TYR A 75 -9.00 -14.03 -25.01
N MET A 76 -8.35 -14.54 -26.06
CA MET A 76 -8.58 -14.06 -27.44
C MET A 76 -10.04 -14.23 -27.85
N THR A 77 -10.69 -15.30 -27.38
CA THR A 77 -12.13 -15.51 -27.52
C THR A 77 -12.73 -16.00 -26.21
N ASP A 78 -13.94 -15.53 -25.87
CA ASP A 78 -14.59 -15.92 -24.61
C ASP A 78 -14.89 -17.42 -24.57
N LYS A 79 -15.29 -18.00 -25.71
CA LYS A 79 -15.51 -19.45 -25.87
C LYS A 79 -14.28 -20.28 -25.51
N ARG A 80 -13.09 -19.81 -25.89
CA ARG A 80 -11.83 -20.49 -25.56
C ARG A 80 -11.53 -20.42 -24.07
N ALA A 81 -11.63 -19.24 -23.47
CA ALA A 81 -11.43 -19.06 -22.04
C ALA A 81 -12.40 -19.93 -21.21
N GLN A 82 -13.68 -20.00 -21.62
CA GLN A 82 -14.68 -20.86 -20.98
C GLN A 82 -14.32 -22.34 -21.12
N SER A 83 -13.95 -22.80 -22.32
CA SER A 83 -13.58 -24.21 -22.57
C SER A 83 -12.36 -24.64 -21.74
N LEU A 84 -11.28 -23.85 -21.76
CA LEU A 84 -10.08 -24.13 -20.98
C LEU A 84 -10.32 -24.01 -19.46
N GLY A 85 -11.12 -23.04 -19.03
CA GLY A 85 -11.51 -22.86 -17.63
C GLY A 85 -12.30 -24.06 -17.10
N LYS A 86 -13.29 -24.54 -17.87
CA LYS A 86 -14.04 -25.76 -17.56
C LYS A 86 -13.12 -26.97 -17.46
N ALA A 87 -12.26 -27.17 -18.46
CA ALA A 87 -11.32 -28.28 -18.48
C ALA A 87 -10.36 -28.24 -17.26
N LEU A 88 -9.90 -27.06 -16.85
CA LEU A 88 -9.10 -26.90 -15.62
C LEU A 88 -9.89 -27.18 -14.34
N SER A 89 -11.18 -26.86 -14.29
CA SER A 89 -12.04 -27.15 -13.11
C SER A 89 -12.29 -28.64 -12.91
N GLU A 90 -12.29 -29.42 -13.99
CA GLU A 90 -12.48 -30.89 -13.97
C GLU A 90 -11.13 -31.62 -13.81
N TYR A 91 -10.03 -30.97 -14.17
CA TYR A 91 -8.69 -31.58 -14.18
C TYR A 91 -8.01 -31.52 -12.81
N ARG A 92 -7.72 -32.69 -12.22
CA ARG A 92 -7.02 -32.82 -10.93
C ARG A 92 -5.49 -32.66 -11.01
N GLY A 93 -4.93 -32.44 -12.20
CA GLY A 93 -3.48 -32.31 -12.42
C GLY A 93 -2.98 -30.86 -12.41
N ARG A 94 -1.72 -30.67 -12.79
CA ARG A 94 -1.09 -29.34 -12.86
C ARG A 94 -1.56 -28.58 -14.10
N ALA A 95 -1.94 -27.32 -13.96
CA ALA A 95 -2.56 -26.53 -15.02
C ALA A 95 -1.67 -26.41 -16.27
N TYR A 96 -0.34 -26.31 -16.09
CA TYR A 96 0.57 -26.24 -17.25
C TYR A 96 0.49 -27.49 -18.15
N THR A 97 0.14 -28.67 -17.62
CA THR A 97 0.07 -29.90 -18.41
C THR A 97 -1.08 -29.84 -19.42
N LEU A 98 -2.19 -29.22 -19.01
CA LEU A 98 -3.35 -29.01 -19.87
C LEU A 98 -3.04 -27.90 -20.89
N LEU A 99 -2.57 -26.74 -20.40
CA LEU A 99 -2.32 -25.58 -21.26
C LEU A 99 -1.18 -25.80 -22.26
N ARG A 100 -0.17 -26.63 -21.96
CA ARG A 100 0.92 -26.94 -22.91
C ARG A 100 0.44 -27.67 -24.16
N LYS A 101 -0.71 -28.34 -24.12
CA LYS A 101 -1.29 -29.04 -25.28
C LYS A 101 -1.79 -28.07 -26.37
N GLU A 102 -2.09 -26.82 -25.99
CA GLU A 102 -2.49 -25.77 -26.92
C GLU A 102 -1.28 -25.34 -27.77
N LYS A 103 -1.37 -25.47 -29.09
CA LYS A 103 -0.24 -25.24 -30.02
C LYS A 103 0.37 -23.85 -29.89
N ASP A 104 -0.46 -22.82 -29.73
CA ASP A 104 -0.07 -21.42 -29.57
C ASP A 104 0.37 -21.06 -28.14
N LEU A 105 0.13 -21.92 -27.16
CA LEU A 105 0.67 -21.78 -25.80
C LEU A 105 1.90 -22.67 -25.59
N CYS A 106 2.22 -23.56 -26.53
CA CYS A 106 3.35 -24.48 -26.43
C CYS A 106 4.68 -23.74 -26.70
N TYR A 107 5.65 -23.93 -25.80
CA TYR A 107 6.98 -23.30 -25.92
C TYR A 107 7.69 -23.63 -27.23
N GLN A 108 7.58 -24.87 -27.71
CA GLN A 108 8.32 -25.35 -28.89
C GLN A 108 7.89 -24.62 -30.18
N HIS A 109 6.63 -24.20 -30.25
CA HIS A 109 6.01 -23.61 -31.44
C HIS A 109 5.89 -22.09 -31.39
N ASN A 110 6.47 -21.43 -30.38
CA ASN A 110 6.24 -20.01 -30.17
C ASN A 110 7.51 -19.21 -29.89
N ASN A 111 7.93 -18.42 -30.87
CA ASN A 111 9.16 -17.62 -30.79
C ASN A 111 9.05 -16.48 -29.76
N ASP A 112 7.88 -15.85 -29.61
CA ASP A 112 7.65 -14.78 -28.62
C ASP A 112 8.00 -15.23 -27.19
N PHE A 113 7.68 -16.49 -26.84
CA PHE A 113 8.05 -17.04 -25.54
C PHE A 113 9.54 -17.36 -25.44
N LYS A 114 10.15 -17.86 -26.53
CA LYS A 114 11.58 -18.20 -26.59
C LYS A 114 12.47 -16.97 -26.46
N GLU A 115 12.04 -15.82 -26.97
CA GLU A 115 12.75 -14.53 -26.83
C GLU A 115 12.70 -13.97 -25.40
N LEU A 116 11.64 -14.27 -24.65
CA LEU A 116 11.42 -13.68 -23.32
C LEU A 116 11.90 -14.56 -22.17
N LEU A 117 11.81 -15.89 -22.29
CA LEU A 117 12.19 -16.81 -21.22
C LEU A 117 12.55 -18.23 -21.69
N TYR A 118 13.20 -18.99 -20.81
CA TYR A 118 13.53 -20.40 -21.03
C TYR A 118 12.33 -21.33 -20.79
N GLU A 119 12.30 -22.49 -21.43
CA GLU A 119 11.20 -23.48 -21.35
C GLU A 119 10.79 -23.83 -19.90
N ARG A 120 11.77 -23.93 -18.99
CA ARG A 120 11.49 -24.22 -17.58
C ARG A 120 10.67 -23.12 -16.90
N LEU A 121 11.00 -21.85 -17.16
CA LEU A 121 10.24 -20.71 -16.65
C LEU A 121 8.90 -20.57 -17.35
N HIS A 122 8.83 -20.94 -18.63
CA HIS A 122 7.58 -21.00 -19.39
C HIS A 122 6.56 -21.93 -18.73
N ARG A 123 7.00 -23.10 -18.26
CA ARG A 123 6.15 -24.02 -17.50
C ARG A 123 5.52 -23.37 -16.27
N ASN A 124 6.29 -22.57 -15.54
CA ASN A 124 5.76 -21.83 -14.39
C ASN A 124 4.80 -20.72 -14.81
N ALA A 125 5.09 -20.04 -15.94
CA ALA A 125 4.20 -19.03 -16.49
C ALA A 125 2.84 -19.64 -16.90
N LEU A 126 2.84 -20.81 -17.55
CA LEU A 126 1.62 -21.57 -17.85
C LEU A 126 0.87 -21.97 -16.58
N GLU A 127 1.58 -22.47 -15.57
CA GLU A 127 0.95 -22.83 -14.28
C GLU A 127 0.29 -21.60 -13.62
N HIS A 128 0.96 -20.46 -13.63
CA HIS A 128 0.41 -19.21 -13.10
C HIS A 128 -0.82 -18.77 -13.90
N ALA A 129 -0.71 -18.70 -15.22
CA ALA A 129 -1.82 -18.33 -16.10
C ALA A 129 -3.01 -19.28 -15.94
N GLY A 130 -2.77 -20.58 -15.76
CA GLY A 130 -3.80 -21.58 -15.51
C GLY A 130 -4.51 -21.38 -14.18
N ARG A 131 -3.79 -21.05 -13.10
CA ARG A 131 -4.41 -20.69 -11.81
C ARG A 131 -5.26 -19.42 -11.93
N THR A 132 -4.75 -18.41 -12.64
CA THR A 132 -5.49 -17.18 -12.91
C THR A 132 -6.76 -17.46 -13.72
N LEU A 133 -6.67 -18.28 -14.78
CA LEU A 133 -7.81 -18.69 -15.59
C LEU A 133 -8.84 -19.48 -14.77
N HIS A 134 -8.41 -20.45 -13.97
CA HIS A 134 -9.30 -21.25 -13.12
C HIS A 134 -10.02 -20.35 -12.09
N ALA A 135 -9.29 -19.48 -11.40
CA ALA A 135 -9.87 -18.54 -10.45
C ALA A 135 -10.86 -17.58 -11.12
N ASP A 136 -10.55 -17.09 -12.32
CA ASP A 136 -11.46 -16.23 -13.09
C ASP A 136 -12.71 -17.00 -13.56
N TYR A 137 -12.55 -18.23 -14.05
CA TYR A 137 -13.66 -19.10 -14.45
C TYR A 137 -14.64 -19.35 -13.30
N THR A 138 -14.13 -19.76 -12.14
CA THR A 138 -14.94 -19.94 -10.93
C THR A 138 -15.62 -18.64 -10.51
N ARG A 139 -14.90 -17.51 -10.59
CA ARG A 139 -15.44 -16.18 -10.28
C ARG A 139 -16.59 -15.80 -11.21
N ARG A 140 -16.46 -16.03 -12.52
CA ARG A 140 -17.50 -15.76 -13.53
C ARG A 140 -18.74 -16.58 -13.25
N ALA A 141 -18.58 -17.88 -12.96
CA ALA A 141 -19.69 -18.76 -12.61
C ALA A 141 -20.45 -18.26 -11.36
N LEU A 142 -19.72 -17.90 -10.30
CA LEU A 142 -20.31 -17.31 -9.09
C LEU A 142 -21.02 -15.99 -9.37
N PHE A 143 -20.48 -15.15 -10.26
CA PHE A 143 -21.09 -13.89 -10.63
C PHE A 143 -22.42 -14.11 -11.37
N THR A 144 -22.47 -15.10 -12.27
CA THR A 144 -23.70 -15.52 -12.94
C THR A 144 -24.74 -16.03 -11.94
N SER A 145 -24.33 -16.88 -10.99
CA SER A 145 -25.19 -17.33 -9.89
C SER A 145 -25.68 -16.15 -9.03
N ALA A 146 -24.81 -15.18 -8.73
CA ALA A 146 -25.17 -13.99 -7.98
C ALA A 146 -26.20 -13.13 -8.73
N ILE A 147 -26.00 -12.87 -10.02
CA ILE A 147 -26.95 -12.13 -10.85
C ILE A 147 -28.29 -12.87 -10.89
N LYS A 148 -28.29 -14.20 -11.05
CA LYS A 148 -29.53 -14.99 -11.05
C LYS A 148 -30.32 -14.78 -9.76
N VAL A 149 -29.69 -15.05 -8.61
CA VAL A 149 -30.32 -14.88 -7.28
C VAL A 149 -30.83 -13.45 -7.07
N LEU A 150 -30.03 -12.44 -7.43
CA LEU A 150 -30.41 -11.04 -7.27
C LEU A 150 -31.50 -10.59 -8.24
N THR A 151 -31.55 -11.13 -9.46
CA THR A 151 -32.62 -10.80 -10.42
C THR A 151 -33.95 -11.41 -10.00
N ASP A 152 -33.91 -12.53 -9.29
CA ASP A 152 -35.11 -13.27 -8.87
C ASP A 152 -35.68 -12.74 -7.53
N SER A 153 -34.97 -11.85 -6.81
CA SER A 153 -35.42 -11.23 -5.55
C SER A 153 -35.00 -9.76 -5.43
N SER A 154 -35.96 -8.84 -5.57
CA SER A 154 -35.74 -7.40 -5.38
C SER A 154 -35.30 -7.06 -3.94
N ASP A 155 -35.79 -7.82 -2.95
CA ASP A 155 -35.39 -7.64 -1.55
C ASP A 155 -33.91 -7.98 -1.30
N ASP A 156 -33.38 -9.00 -1.97
CA ASP A 156 -31.95 -9.35 -1.87
C ASP A 156 -31.05 -8.28 -2.47
N VAL A 157 -31.49 -7.65 -3.57
CA VAL A 157 -30.82 -6.49 -4.17
C VAL A 157 -30.81 -5.32 -3.20
N LEU A 158 -31.96 -5.01 -2.59
CA LEU A 158 -32.08 -3.94 -1.62
C LEU A 158 -31.23 -4.20 -0.37
N ASN A 159 -31.24 -5.42 0.15
CA ASN A 159 -30.41 -5.81 1.28
C ASN A 159 -28.91 -5.70 0.97
N LEU A 160 -28.49 -6.12 -0.22
CA LEU A 160 -27.10 -5.98 -0.68
C LEU A 160 -26.65 -4.51 -0.74
N LEU A 161 -27.53 -3.62 -1.21
CA LEU A 161 -27.22 -2.21 -1.44
C LEU A 161 -27.39 -1.32 -0.19
N ARG A 162 -28.39 -1.57 0.65
CA ARG A 162 -28.67 -0.81 1.88
C ARG A 162 -27.71 -1.15 3.03
N ARG A 163 -27.40 -2.43 3.25
CA ARG A 163 -26.69 -2.86 4.47
C ARG A 163 -25.19 -2.64 4.38
N LYS A 164 -24.55 -2.24 5.48
CA LYS A 164 -23.07 -2.10 5.53
C LYS A 164 -22.34 -3.44 5.34
N ARG A 165 -22.92 -4.54 5.81
CA ARG A 165 -22.40 -5.91 5.70
C ARG A 165 -23.32 -6.73 4.80
N ILE A 166 -22.73 -7.61 3.98
CA ILE A 166 -23.47 -8.52 3.12
C ILE A 166 -24.09 -9.64 4.00
N PRO A 167 -25.40 -9.90 3.92
CA PRO A 167 -26.06 -10.93 4.73
C PRO A 167 -25.46 -12.32 4.49
N SER A 168 -25.28 -13.08 5.58
CA SER A 168 -24.67 -14.43 5.51
C SER A 168 -25.53 -15.44 4.78
N ASP A 169 -26.85 -15.30 4.87
CA ASP A 169 -27.85 -16.10 4.17
C ASP A 169 -27.78 -15.87 2.65
N LEU A 170 -27.68 -14.62 2.20
CA LEU A 170 -27.48 -14.28 0.79
C LEU A 170 -26.18 -14.90 0.24
N ILE A 171 -25.09 -14.85 1.01
CA ILE A 171 -23.82 -15.48 0.64
C ILE A 171 -24.00 -17.00 0.47
N ARG A 172 -24.71 -17.66 1.38
CA ARG A 172 -24.98 -19.11 1.29
C ARG A 172 -25.86 -19.43 0.07
N ARG A 173 -26.96 -18.71 -0.15
CA ARG A 173 -27.84 -18.91 -1.32
C ARG A 173 -27.08 -18.81 -2.65
N VAL A 174 -26.24 -17.80 -2.81
CA VAL A 174 -25.43 -17.60 -4.03
C VAL A 174 -24.35 -18.68 -4.19
N ARG A 175 -23.73 -19.10 -3.09
CA ARG A 175 -22.76 -20.21 -3.10
C ARG A 175 -23.45 -21.50 -3.53
N ASP A 176 -24.60 -21.80 -2.94
CA ASP A 176 -25.31 -23.06 -3.13
C ASP A 176 -26.00 -23.16 -4.50
N SER A 177 -26.23 -22.01 -5.16
CA SER A 177 -26.66 -21.92 -6.56
C SER A 177 -25.52 -21.99 -7.58
N CYS A 178 -24.28 -22.22 -7.13
CA CYS A 178 -23.11 -22.38 -7.99
C CYS A 178 -22.48 -23.78 -7.80
N GLU A 179 -22.67 -24.67 -8.78
CA GLU A 179 -22.21 -26.06 -8.71
C GLU A 179 -20.69 -26.20 -8.49
N PHE A 180 -19.90 -25.28 -9.06
CA PHE A 180 -18.43 -25.30 -8.96
C PHE A 180 -17.89 -24.98 -7.56
N VAL A 181 -18.71 -24.42 -6.67
CA VAL A 181 -18.27 -23.85 -5.39
C VAL A 181 -19.01 -24.41 -4.18
N LYS A 182 -20.18 -25.03 -4.38
CA LYS A 182 -21.05 -25.55 -3.31
C LYS A 182 -20.35 -26.47 -2.30
N ASN A 183 -19.40 -27.29 -2.76
CA ASN A 183 -18.70 -28.29 -1.92
C ASN A 183 -17.26 -27.89 -1.54
N ASN A 184 -16.82 -26.66 -1.82
CA ASN A 184 -15.48 -26.20 -1.50
C ASN A 184 -15.50 -25.40 -0.19
N GLY A 185 -14.68 -25.79 0.80
CA GLY A 185 -14.60 -25.11 2.11
C GLY A 185 -14.24 -23.61 2.02
N SER A 186 -13.57 -23.20 0.94
CA SER A 186 -13.25 -21.78 0.67
C SER A 186 -14.38 -20.99 -0.01
N GLY A 187 -15.44 -21.68 -0.47
CA GLY A 187 -16.47 -21.13 -1.34
C GLY A 187 -17.24 -19.95 -0.76
N TYR A 188 -17.42 -19.91 0.56
CA TYR A 188 -18.05 -18.79 1.24
C TYR A 188 -17.32 -17.45 1.01
N HIS A 189 -15.98 -17.46 1.11
CA HIS A 189 -15.17 -16.25 0.95
C HIS A 189 -15.11 -15.78 -0.50
N TYR A 190 -15.05 -16.72 -1.46
CA TYR A 190 -15.15 -16.41 -2.88
C TYR A 190 -16.50 -15.77 -3.21
N THR A 191 -17.60 -16.33 -2.73
CA THR A 191 -18.95 -15.77 -2.92
C THR A 191 -19.09 -14.39 -2.29
N LEU A 192 -18.58 -14.19 -1.07
CA LEU A 192 -18.54 -12.87 -0.44
C LEU A 192 -17.76 -11.85 -1.28
N GLY A 193 -16.62 -12.27 -1.86
CA GLY A 193 -15.82 -11.45 -2.76
C GLY A 193 -16.58 -11.04 -4.01
N VAL A 194 -17.30 -11.97 -4.65
CA VAL A 194 -18.14 -11.72 -5.82
C VAL A 194 -19.29 -10.77 -5.50
N LEU A 195 -20.01 -10.98 -4.40
CA LEU A 195 -21.11 -10.08 -4.01
C LEU A 195 -20.64 -8.65 -3.72
N ARG A 196 -19.42 -8.48 -3.18
CA ARG A 196 -18.78 -7.16 -3.06
C ARG A 196 -18.50 -6.52 -4.42
N GLN A 197 -18.10 -7.31 -5.43
CA GLN A 197 -17.87 -6.82 -6.79
C GLN A 197 -19.18 -6.44 -7.50
N VAL A 198 -20.21 -7.29 -7.41
CA VAL A 198 -21.56 -6.99 -7.93
C VAL A 198 -22.07 -5.69 -7.34
N CYS A 199 -22.01 -5.58 -6.02
CA CYS A 199 -22.40 -4.38 -5.29
C CYS A 199 -21.61 -3.14 -5.73
N LEU A 200 -20.30 -3.26 -5.96
CA LEU A 200 -19.48 -2.17 -6.48
C LEU A 200 -19.91 -1.74 -7.87
N ALA A 201 -20.13 -2.70 -8.77
CA ALA A 201 -20.54 -2.42 -10.14
C ALA A 201 -21.92 -1.73 -10.19
N LEU A 202 -22.89 -2.19 -9.40
CA LEU A 202 -24.21 -1.57 -9.29
C LEU A 202 -24.13 -0.16 -8.72
N ASP A 203 -23.34 0.05 -7.65
CA ASP A 203 -23.18 1.38 -7.06
C ASP A 203 -22.56 2.37 -8.06
N LEU A 204 -21.56 1.93 -8.84
CA LEU A 204 -20.91 2.77 -9.87
C LEU A 204 -21.89 3.10 -10.99
N TYR A 205 -22.57 2.09 -11.55
CA TYR A 205 -23.56 2.29 -12.61
C TYR A 205 -24.65 3.27 -12.17
N LEU A 206 -25.15 3.10 -10.95
CA LEU A 206 -26.19 3.96 -10.41
C LEU A 206 -25.73 5.42 -10.28
N LEU A 207 -24.57 5.62 -9.66
CA LEU A 207 -24.03 6.95 -9.42
C LEU A 207 -23.67 7.65 -10.74
N ASP A 208 -23.11 6.94 -11.71
CA ASP A 208 -22.86 7.48 -13.05
C ASP A 208 -24.16 7.81 -13.79
N SER A 209 -25.19 6.96 -13.68
CA SER A 209 -26.51 7.20 -14.30
C SER A 209 -27.22 8.45 -13.73
N ILE A 210 -26.92 8.82 -12.49
CA ILE A 210 -27.45 10.01 -11.82
C ILE A 210 -26.46 11.19 -11.90
N GLY A 211 -25.32 11.03 -12.60
CA GLY A 211 -24.32 12.09 -12.79
C GLY A 211 -23.45 12.40 -11.56
N LEU A 212 -23.42 11.51 -10.57
CA LEU A 212 -22.68 11.68 -9.31
C LEU A 212 -21.32 10.99 -9.33
N LYS A 213 -20.25 11.72 -9.65
CA LYS A 213 -18.88 11.19 -9.61
C LYS A 213 -18.31 11.16 -8.19
N ILE A 214 -18.58 10.07 -7.45
CA ILE A 214 -18.04 9.88 -6.09
C ILE A 214 -16.83 8.95 -6.14
N GLY A 215 -15.63 9.46 -5.87
CA GLY A 215 -14.39 8.66 -5.94
C GLY A 215 -14.06 7.75 -4.76
N TRP A 216 -14.85 7.72 -3.67
CA TRP A 216 -14.55 6.91 -2.47
C TRP A 216 -15.67 5.91 -2.13
N ARG A 217 -15.28 4.64 -1.93
CA ARG A 217 -16.20 3.50 -1.81
C ARG A 217 -17.24 3.64 -0.70
N GLY A 218 -16.85 4.05 0.49
CA GLY A 218 -17.81 4.12 1.61
C GLY A 218 -18.82 5.27 1.46
N ARG A 219 -18.52 6.32 0.69
CA ARG A 219 -19.44 7.42 0.38
C ARG A 219 -20.38 7.03 -0.73
N GLN A 220 -19.87 6.32 -1.75
CA GLN A 220 -20.72 5.67 -2.75
C GLN A 220 -21.78 4.83 -2.03
N ARG A 221 -21.35 3.93 -1.13
CA ARG A 221 -22.25 3.09 -0.33
C ARG A 221 -23.27 3.88 0.49
N LYS A 222 -22.82 4.91 1.24
CA LYS A 222 -23.73 5.74 2.03
C LYS A 222 -24.74 6.48 1.14
N LYS A 223 -24.29 7.03 0.02
CA LYS A 223 -25.16 7.77 -0.91
C LYS A 223 -26.17 6.83 -1.57
N VAL A 224 -25.73 5.70 -2.12
CA VAL A 224 -26.63 4.69 -2.69
C VAL A 224 -27.63 4.18 -1.64
N SER A 225 -27.16 3.87 -0.42
CA SER A 225 -28.05 3.48 0.67
C SER A 225 -29.04 4.58 1.06
N SER A 226 -28.67 5.87 0.96
CA SER A 226 -29.60 6.97 1.24
C SER A 226 -30.66 7.16 0.15
N LEU A 227 -30.27 6.97 -1.12
CA LEU A 227 -31.19 7.00 -2.26
C LEU A 227 -32.17 5.82 -2.24
N LEU A 228 -31.79 4.73 -1.59
CA LEU A 228 -32.59 3.52 -1.43
C LEU A 228 -33.44 3.52 -0.14
N LYS A 229 -33.47 4.59 0.66
CA LYS A 229 -34.37 4.68 1.81
C LYS A 229 -35.83 4.72 1.34
N GLU A 230 -36.75 4.17 2.13
CA GLU A 230 -38.17 4.11 1.78
C GLU A 230 -38.78 5.50 1.60
N ASP A 231 -38.36 6.47 2.41
CA ASP A 231 -38.81 7.86 2.32
C ASP A 231 -38.10 8.68 1.24
N SER A 232 -37.21 8.08 0.44
CA SER A 232 -36.47 8.81 -0.60
C SER A 232 -37.32 8.92 -1.87
N PRO A 233 -37.50 10.13 -2.44
CA PRO A 233 -38.25 10.33 -3.68
C PRO A 233 -37.60 9.60 -4.87
N ASP A 234 -36.29 9.36 -4.81
CA ASP A 234 -35.52 8.71 -5.87
C ASP A 234 -35.57 7.18 -5.81
N CYS A 235 -36.14 6.60 -4.73
CA CYS A 235 -36.02 5.17 -4.44
C CYS A 235 -36.59 4.28 -5.55
N GLN A 236 -37.75 4.62 -6.10
CA GLN A 236 -38.38 3.85 -7.19
C GLN A 236 -37.58 3.95 -8.49
N GLN A 237 -37.11 5.15 -8.85
CA GLN A 237 -36.29 5.37 -10.04
C GLN A 237 -34.98 4.57 -9.94
N VAL A 238 -34.34 4.61 -8.79
CA VAL A 238 -33.11 3.88 -8.49
C VAL A 238 -33.32 2.37 -8.56
N LYS A 239 -34.39 1.83 -7.98
CA LYS A 239 -34.77 0.41 -8.08
C LYS A 239 -34.90 -0.01 -9.54
N ALA A 240 -35.64 0.76 -10.34
CA ALA A 240 -35.84 0.46 -11.76
C ALA A 240 -34.53 0.45 -12.56
N LEU A 241 -33.60 1.37 -12.28
CA LEU A 241 -32.27 1.39 -12.90
C LEU A 241 -31.45 0.15 -12.57
N ILE A 242 -31.46 -0.27 -11.30
CA ILE A 242 -30.72 -1.47 -10.84
C ILE A 242 -31.30 -2.73 -11.48
N GLU A 243 -32.62 -2.90 -11.46
CA GLU A 243 -33.29 -4.06 -12.05
C GLU A 243 -33.09 -4.12 -13.56
N LYS A 244 -33.05 -2.97 -14.24
CA LYS A 244 -32.73 -2.90 -15.67
C LYS A 244 -31.30 -3.39 -15.94
N ASP A 245 -30.33 -2.99 -15.13
CA ASP A 245 -28.93 -3.38 -15.34
C ASP A 245 -28.68 -4.85 -14.96
N LEU A 246 -29.31 -5.36 -13.89
CA LEU A 246 -29.28 -6.78 -13.54
C LEU A 246 -29.91 -7.65 -14.64
N ARG A 247 -31.06 -7.26 -15.19
CA ARG A 247 -31.68 -7.95 -16.35
C ARG A 247 -30.78 -7.90 -17.59
N LYS A 248 -30.10 -6.78 -17.82
CA LYS A 248 -29.09 -6.64 -18.88
C LYS A 248 -27.91 -7.59 -18.65
N TRP A 249 -27.39 -7.71 -17.43
CA TRP A 249 -26.29 -8.63 -17.13
C TRP A 249 -26.73 -10.09 -17.17
N LYS A 250 -27.98 -10.41 -16.78
CA LYS A 250 -28.56 -11.76 -16.91
C LYS A 250 -28.67 -12.20 -18.36
N SER A 251 -29.03 -11.28 -19.27
CA SER A 251 -29.23 -11.57 -20.70
C SER A 251 -27.94 -11.50 -21.52
N LYS A 252 -27.14 -10.44 -21.34
CA LYS A 252 -25.93 -10.17 -22.15
C LYS A 252 -24.63 -10.64 -21.49
N GLY A 253 -24.69 -11.11 -20.24
CA GLY A 253 -23.51 -11.40 -19.43
C GLY A 253 -22.90 -10.13 -18.81
N TYR A 254 -22.10 -10.33 -17.77
CA TYR A 254 -21.33 -9.25 -17.15
C TYR A 254 -20.01 -9.00 -17.92
N PRO A 255 -19.63 -7.75 -18.20
CA PRO A 255 -18.42 -7.43 -18.96
C PRO A 255 -17.16 -7.59 -18.10
N PHE A 256 -16.60 -8.80 -18.04
CA PHE A 256 -15.35 -9.07 -17.33
C PHE A 256 -14.15 -8.48 -18.08
N THR A 257 -13.23 -7.89 -17.34
CA THR A 257 -11.90 -7.54 -17.85
C THR A 257 -11.01 -8.77 -17.88
N VAL A 258 -10.15 -8.85 -18.89
CA VAL A 258 -9.12 -9.90 -18.99
C VAL A 258 -8.17 -9.76 -17.79
N PRO A 259 -7.96 -10.82 -17.00
CA PRO A 259 -7.03 -10.75 -15.88
C PRO A 259 -5.60 -10.49 -16.38
N GLN A 260 -4.85 -9.69 -15.61
CA GLN A 260 -3.45 -9.39 -15.91
C GLN A 260 -2.59 -9.54 -14.66
N LEU A 261 -1.43 -10.16 -14.84
CA LEU A 261 -0.36 -10.16 -13.85
C LEU A 261 0.33 -8.79 -13.87
N ARG A 262 0.31 -8.07 -12.75
CA ARG A 262 0.96 -6.75 -12.63
C ARG A 262 2.41 -6.91 -12.20
N SER A 263 3.30 -5.98 -12.57
CA SER A 263 4.72 -6.00 -12.15
C SER A 263 4.94 -5.91 -10.64
N TYR A 264 3.92 -5.44 -9.91
CA TYR A 264 3.86 -5.38 -8.45
C TYR A 264 2.73 -6.25 -7.89
N SER A 265 2.11 -7.11 -8.73
CA SER A 265 1.15 -8.08 -8.24
C SER A 265 1.87 -8.88 -7.17
N LEU A 266 1.36 -8.72 -5.96
CA LEU A 266 1.89 -9.29 -4.74
C LEU A 266 1.73 -10.81 -4.78
N ASP A 267 1.64 -11.51 -5.91
CA ASP A 267 1.38 -12.96 -5.99
C ASP A 267 2.65 -13.82 -5.93
N PHE A 268 3.74 -13.24 -5.39
CA PHE A 268 4.64 -13.99 -4.51
C PHE A 268 4.18 -13.94 -3.05
N SER A 269 2.98 -13.43 -2.78
CA SER A 269 2.26 -13.63 -1.52
C SER A 269 1.85 -15.09 -1.50
N ALA A 270 2.74 -15.88 -0.94
CA ALA A 270 2.43 -16.47 0.34
C ALA A 270 0.99 -16.14 0.80
N SER A 271 0.10 -17.13 0.70
CA SER A 271 -1.20 -17.19 1.35
C SER A 271 -1.27 -16.31 2.60
N THR A 272 -2.38 -15.62 2.86
CA THR A 272 -2.60 -14.81 4.06
C THR A 272 -2.50 -15.59 5.39
N GLU A 273 -2.40 -16.92 5.29
CA GLU A 273 -2.19 -17.84 6.41
C GLU A 273 -0.71 -18.23 6.48
N ASN A 274 -0.09 -18.02 7.65
CA ASN A 274 1.30 -18.35 8.01
C ASN A 274 1.60 -19.87 7.98
N ALA A 275 1.17 -20.56 6.93
CA ALA A 275 1.44 -21.96 6.66
C ALA A 275 2.79 -22.11 5.97
N THR A 276 3.45 -23.26 6.15
CA THR A 276 4.71 -23.60 5.49
C THR A 276 4.63 -23.55 3.95
N GLY A 277 3.44 -23.54 3.36
CA GLY A 277 3.21 -23.31 1.92
C GLY A 277 3.60 -21.92 1.41
N GLN A 278 3.85 -20.94 2.28
CA GLN A 278 4.13 -19.54 1.93
C GLN A 278 5.50 -19.31 1.26
N GLY A 279 6.43 -20.26 1.38
CA GLY A 279 7.76 -20.15 0.78
C GLY A 279 8.74 -19.25 1.55
N TYR A 280 8.43 -18.87 2.79
CA TYR A 280 9.38 -18.26 3.72
C TYR A 280 9.13 -18.74 5.15
N TRP A 281 10.15 -18.68 6.00
CA TRP A 281 10.14 -19.19 7.37
C TRP A 281 11.10 -18.38 8.25
N PHE A 282 10.66 -17.90 9.41
CA PHE A 282 11.54 -17.22 10.36
C PHE A 282 12.01 -18.16 11.46
N THR A 283 13.26 -18.02 11.89
CA THR A 283 13.79 -18.64 13.09
C THR A 283 14.64 -17.63 13.85
N LEU A 284 14.86 -17.89 15.13
CA LEU A 284 15.81 -17.12 15.93
C LEU A 284 17.19 -17.73 15.72
N ASP A 285 18.20 -16.88 15.66
CA ASP A 285 19.58 -17.35 15.66
C ASP A 285 19.92 -17.82 17.10
N PRO A 286 20.21 -19.11 17.33
CA PRO A 286 20.53 -19.61 18.66
C PRO A 286 21.88 -19.09 19.17
N ASP A 287 22.78 -18.72 18.26
CA ASP A 287 24.14 -18.30 18.58
C ASP A 287 24.24 -16.80 18.88
N ARG A 288 23.20 -16.03 18.50
CA ARG A 288 23.24 -14.56 18.52
C ARG A 288 21.92 -13.97 19.00
N GLU A 289 21.99 -13.27 20.13
CA GLU A 289 20.83 -12.62 20.73
C GLU A 289 20.21 -11.58 19.77
N ASN A 290 18.88 -11.57 19.71
CA ASN A 290 18.10 -10.66 18.87
C ASN A 290 18.40 -10.76 17.37
N GLU A 291 19.11 -11.78 16.89
CA GLU A 291 19.21 -12.05 15.47
C GLU A 291 18.11 -13.01 15.02
N ILE A 292 17.56 -12.70 13.83
CA ILE A 292 16.48 -13.46 13.21
C ILE A 292 16.98 -13.95 11.85
N LEU A 293 16.75 -15.23 11.60
CA LEU A 293 17.02 -15.86 10.32
C LEU A 293 15.72 -15.94 9.52
N LEU A 294 15.72 -15.38 8.31
CA LEU A 294 14.68 -15.54 7.30
C LEU A 294 15.12 -16.60 6.29
N HIS A 295 14.43 -17.71 6.27
CA HIS A 295 14.60 -18.80 5.33
C HIS A 295 13.60 -18.67 4.18
N LEU A 296 14.09 -18.52 2.94
CA LEU A 296 13.27 -18.53 1.74
C LEU A 296 13.34 -19.89 1.05
N LYS A 297 12.17 -20.40 0.67
CA LYS A 297 12.06 -21.64 -0.11
C LYS A 297 12.54 -21.39 -1.53
N LEU A 298 13.54 -22.16 -1.94
CA LEU A 298 14.05 -22.15 -3.30
C LEU A 298 13.13 -22.98 -4.21
N PRO A 299 12.99 -22.57 -5.49
CA PRO A 299 12.25 -23.36 -6.47
C PRO A 299 12.96 -24.71 -6.69
N PRO A 300 12.23 -25.77 -7.11
CA PRO A 300 12.81 -27.07 -7.36
C PRO A 300 14.03 -26.97 -8.30
N GLY A 301 15.11 -27.70 -8.00
CA GLY A 301 16.35 -27.77 -8.79
C GLY A 301 17.32 -26.60 -8.61
N ILE A 302 17.10 -25.78 -7.58
CA ILE A 302 18.15 -24.95 -6.97
C ILE A 302 18.34 -25.52 -5.57
N ASP A 303 19.53 -26.05 -5.33
CA ASP A 303 19.93 -26.51 -4.00
C ASP A 303 20.44 -25.30 -3.21
N GLY A 304 20.05 -25.26 -1.95
CA GLY A 304 20.43 -24.23 -1.00
C GLY A 304 21.18 -24.84 0.17
N THR A 305 21.20 -24.11 1.26
CA THR A 305 21.75 -24.61 2.52
C THR A 305 20.79 -25.62 3.15
N HIS A 306 21.32 -26.51 3.99
CA HIS A 306 20.56 -27.44 4.83
C HIS A 306 20.48 -26.92 6.28
N PRO A 307 19.75 -25.83 6.57
CA PRO A 307 19.53 -25.44 7.96
C PRO A 307 18.51 -26.39 8.59
N ASP A 308 18.87 -27.01 9.71
CA ASP A 308 18.00 -27.91 10.49
C ASP A 308 16.69 -27.23 10.91
N ALA A 309 16.75 -25.91 11.11
CA ALA A 309 15.63 -25.09 11.57
C ALA A 309 14.59 -24.76 10.48
N SER A 310 14.86 -25.03 9.19
CA SER A 310 13.95 -24.71 8.08
C SER A 310 13.08 -25.91 7.66
N PRO A 311 11.75 -25.73 7.51
CA PRO A 311 10.88 -26.78 6.97
C PRO A 311 11.17 -27.11 5.51
N TYR A 312 11.98 -26.31 4.81
CA TYR A 312 12.31 -26.49 3.39
C TYR A 312 13.57 -27.33 3.14
N ARG A 313 14.25 -27.78 4.21
CA ARG A 313 15.47 -28.59 4.14
C ARG A 313 16.50 -27.95 3.19
N GLY A 314 17.21 -28.74 2.38
CA GLY A 314 18.19 -28.30 1.39
C GLY A 314 17.68 -27.40 0.26
N LYS A 315 16.43 -26.93 0.30
CA LYS A 315 15.87 -25.95 -0.65
C LYS A 315 15.64 -24.61 0.05
N THR A 316 16.63 -24.16 0.82
CA THR A 316 16.52 -22.95 1.63
C THR A 316 17.62 -21.94 1.30
N LEU A 317 17.23 -20.68 1.14
CA LEU A 317 18.13 -19.53 1.19
C LEU A 317 17.91 -18.78 2.50
N THR A 318 18.95 -18.68 3.32
CA THR A 318 18.86 -18.04 4.64
C THR A 318 19.43 -16.63 4.59
N PHE A 319 18.69 -15.68 5.16
CA PHE A 319 19.11 -14.31 5.41
C PHE A 319 19.14 -14.08 6.89
N ARG A 320 20.11 -13.32 7.37
CA ARG A 320 20.26 -12.96 8.77
C ARG A 320 19.99 -11.47 8.92
N PHE A 321 19.22 -11.10 9.94
CA PHE A 321 18.98 -9.70 10.26
C PHE A 321 18.86 -9.48 11.76
N LEU A 322 19.23 -8.28 12.21
CA LEU A 322 19.20 -7.88 13.60
C LEU A 322 17.82 -7.31 13.93
N ASP A 323 17.15 -7.90 14.92
CA ASP A 323 16.04 -7.26 15.58
C ASP A 323 16.57 -6.14 16.49
N TRP A 324 16.72 -4.95 15.92
CA TRP A 324 17.20 -3.78 16.64
C TRP A 324 16.11 -3.13 17.52
N LEU A 325 14.87 -3.64 17.52
CA LEU A 325 13.75 -3.02 18.22
C LEU A 325 13.92 -2.99 19.74
N PRO A 326 14.38 -4.07 20.41
CA PRO A 326 14.67 -4.05 21.84
C PRO A 326 15.72 -2.99 22.20
N ARG A 327 16.79 -2.89 21.38
CA ARG A 327 17.82 -1.86 21.57
C ARG A 327 17.25 -0.46 21.45
N ALA A 328 16.42 -0.19 20.44
CA ALA A 328 15.81 1.13 20.28
C ALA A 328 14.78 1.46 21.37
N ALA A 329 14.10 0.46 21.92
CA ALA A 329 13.26 0.63 23.11
C ALA A 329 14.11 1.01 24.33
N SER A 330 15.18 0.28 24.60
CA SER A 330 16.12 0.54 25.70
C SER A 330 16.76 1.95 25.60
N GLU A 331 17.30 2.30 24.42
CA GLU A 331 17.83 3.66 24.16
C GLU A 331 16.74 4.74 24.30
N GLY A 332 15.48 4.39 24.03
CA GLY A 332 14.33 5.26 24.26
C GLY A 332 14.12 5.50 25.76
N SER A 333 14.09 4.43 26.54
CA SER A 333 13.92 4.45 28.00
C SER A 333 15.05 5.20 28.72
N GLU A 334 16.30 5.08 28.28
CA GLU A 334 17.40 5.90 28.80
C GLU A 334 17.18 7.40 28.54
N LYS A 335 16.69 7.74 27.33
CA LYS A 335 16.38 9.14 27.00
C LYS A 335 15.17 9.66 27.77
N VAL A 336 14.24 8.79 28.19
CA VAL A 336 13.14 9.15 29.10
C VAL A 336 13.73 9.58 30.45
N LYS A 337 14.58 8.75 31.07
CA LYS A 337 15.23 9.06 32.35
C LYS A 337 15.95 10.41 32.31
N ARG A 338 16.77 10.63 31.28
CA ARG A 338 17.47 11.93 31.09
C ARG A 338 16.53 13.12 30.90
N ALA A 339 15.37 12.90 30.29
CA ALA A 339 14.37 13.97 30.12
C ALA A 339 13.64 14.27 31.44
N GLU A 340 13.40 13.26 32.27
CA GLU A 340 12.84 13.41 33.62
C GLU A 340 13.83 14.11 34.57
N GLU A 341 15.12 13.78 34.49
CA GLU A 341 16.20 14.43 35.25
C GLU A 341 16.31 15.94 34.99
N ILE A 342 15.98 16.40 33.78
CA ILE A 342 15.96 17.82 33.41
C ILE A 342 14.55 18.43 33.46
N GLU A 343 13.59 17.73 34.05
CA GLU A 343 12.18 18.15 34.20
C GLU A 343 11.44 18.46 32.86
N ASP A 344 11.92 17.94 31.73
CA ASP A 344 11.26 18.03 30.42
C ASP A 344 10.21 16.91 30.28
N PHE A 345 9.16 16.98 31.09
CA PHE A 345 8.07 16.00 31.12
C PHE A 345 7.38 15.78 29.76
N PRO A 346 7.10 16.82 28.94
CA PRO A 346 6.53 16.62 27.61
C PRO A 346 7.47 15.81 26.71
N ARG A 347 8.79 16.00 26.78
CA ARG A 347 9.74 15.15 26.05
C ARG A 347 9.80 13.74 26.60
N ALA A 348 9.79 13.57 27.92
CA ALA A 348 9.79 12.25 28.55
C ALA A 348 8.58 11.41 28.10
N GLU A 349 7.39 12.00 28.09
CA GLU A 349 6.15 11.33 27.63
C GLU A 349 6.27 10.85 26.17
N ARG A 350 6.76 11.73 25.27
CA ARG A 350 6.99 11.41 23.85
C ARG A 350 7.94 10.25 23.65
N LEU A 351 9.03 10.25 24.41
CA LEU A 351 10.05 9.21 24.35
C LEU A 351 9.55 7.89 24.93
N ARG A 352 8.75 7.93 26.00
CA ARG A 352 8.14 6.76 26.62
C ARG A 352 7.18 6.05 25.66
N PHE A 353 6.32 6.81 24.99
CA PHE A 353 5.44 6.26 23.95
C PHE A 353 6.25 5.65 22.79
N ARG A 354 7.32 6.32 22.35
CA ARG A 354 8.19 5.80 21.31
C ARG A 354 8.88 4.49 21.71
N ALA A 355 9.36 4.38 22.95
CA ALA A 355 9.97 3.15 23.45
C ALA A 355 8.94 2.00 23.48
N ALA A 356 7.75 2.25 24.04
CA ALA A 356 6.65 1.28 24.09
C ALA A 356 6.20 0.82 22.69
N MET A 357 6.22 1.72 21.70
CA MET A 357 5.94 1.37 20.31
C MET A 357 6.98 0.38 19.76
N PHE A 358 8.27 0.55 20.06
CA PHE A 358 9.29 -0.41 19.62
C PHE A 358 9.16 -1.76 20.33
N GLU A 359 8.84 -1.77 21.62
CA GLU A 359 8.56 -3.00 22.38
C GLU A 359 7.36 -3.76 21.83
N ASP A 360 6.28 -3.05 21.49
CA ASP A 360 5.13 -3.66 20.84
C ASP A 360 5.53 -4.26 19.48
N MET A 361 6.25 -3.52 18.64
CA MET A 361 6.71 -4.03 17.36
C MET A 361 7.59 -5.28 17.49
N HIS A 362 8.48 -5.31 18.49
CA HIS A 362 9.27 -6.49 18.83
C HIS A 362 8.33 -7.66 19.18
N THR A 363 7.39 -7.43 20.10
CA THR A 363 6.40 -8.44 20.53
C THR A 363 5.60 -8.97 19.33
N GLN A 364 5.15 -8.11 18.42
CA GLN A 364 4.45 -8.51 17.21
C GLN A 364 5.31 -9.36 16.27
N LEU A 365 6.62 -9.07 16.18
CA LEU A 365 7.57 -9.88 15.42
C LEU A 365 7.71 -11.26 16.05
N ARG A 366 7.92 -11.32 17.38
CA ARG A 366 8.00 -12.58 18.14
C ARG A 366 6.74 -13.43 18.00
N ASN A 367 5.56 -12.83 18.16
CA ASN A 367 4.27 -13.50 17.95
C ASN A 367 4.14 -14.06 16.52
N THR A 368 4.69 -13.37 15.52
CA THR A 368 4.67 -13.83 14.13
C THR A 368 5.53 -15.07 13.93
N ILE A 369 6.73 -15.08 14.52
CA ILE A 369 7.65 -16.21 14.49
C ILE A 369 7.02 -17.40 15.23
N GLU A 370 6.59 -17.20 16.47
CA GLU A 370 5.96 -18.25 17.30
C GLU A 370 4.75 -18.87 16.58
N LEU A 371 3.88 -18.05 15.99
CA LEU A 371 2.71 -18.53 15.25
C LEU A 371 3.10 -19.43 14.06
N GLN A 372 4.18 -19.11 13.33
CA GLN A 372 4.66 -19.96 12.23
C GLN A 372 5.11 -21.33 12.76
N HIS A 373 5.90 -21.34 13.83
CA HIS A 373 6.42 -22.54 14.47
C HIS A 373 5.32 -23.45 15.02
N LEU A 374 4.39 -22.88 15.79
CA LEU A 374 3.28 -23.64 16.38
C LEU A 374 2.31 -24.16 15.31
N THR A 375 2.00 -23.37 14.28
CA THR A 375 1.15 -23.82 13.17
C THR A 375 1.77 -25.00 12.43
N HIS A 376 3.09 -24.98 12.22
CA HIS A 376 3.82 -26.09 11.60
C HIS A 376 3.87 -27.34 12.49
N ARG A 377 4.13 -27.16 13.80
CA ARG A 377 4.10 -28.27 14.78
C ARG A 377 2.72 -28.93 14.82
N LEU A 378 1.66 -28.12 14.92
CA LEU A 378 0.27 -28.59 14.87
C LEU A 378 -0.03 -29.37 13.57
N THR A 379 0.43 -28.86 12.43
CA THR A 379 0.25 -29.54 11.14
C THR A 379 0.96 -30.89 11.11
N LYS A 380 2.18 -30.98 11.66
CA LYS A 380 2.93 -32.25 11.75
C LYS A 380 2.27 -33.25 12.69
N LEU A 381 1.77 -32.80 13.84
CA LEU A 381 1.08 -33.68 14.81
C LEU A 381 -0.20 -34.27 14.22
N ARG A 382 -1.01 -33.45 13.56
CA ARG A 382 -2.22 -33.91 12.85
C ARG A 382 -1.93 -34.89 11.70
N GLN A 383 -0.69 -34.95 11.21
CA GLN A 383 -0.27 -35.89 10.17
C GLN A 383 0.26 -37.21 10.74
N LYS A 384 0.54 -37.29 12.04
CA LYS A 384 0.93 -38.54 12.70
C LYS A 384 -0.30 -39.44 12.89
N ARG A 385 -0.10 -40.76 12.81
CA ARG A 385 -1.17 -41.76 13.00
C ARG A 385 -1.66 -41.85 14.46
N GLU A 386 -0.76 -41.61 15.41
CA GLU A 386 -1.05 -41.44 16.83
C GLU A 386 -0.77 -39.98 17.17
N SER A 387 -1.81 -39.15 17.19
CA SER A 387 -1.70 -37.76 17.60
C SER A 387 -2.04 -37.65 19.08
N ASP A 388 -1.15 -37.05 19.85
CA ASP A 388 -1.45 -36.60 21.21
C ASP A 388 -2.57 -35.55 21.15
N GLU A 389 -3.77 -35.93 21.58
CA GLU A 389 -4.96 -35.08 21.54
C GLU A 389 -4.84 -33.89 22.50
N GLU A 390 -4.15 -34.07 23.62
CA GLU A 390 -3.90 -33.02 24.62
C GLU A 390 -2.92 -31.97 24.07
N GLU A 391 -1.78 -32.41 23.54
CA GLU A 391 -0.81 -31.53 22.88
C GLU A 391 -1.44 -30.76 21.71
N THR A 392 -2.30 -31.44 20.94
CA THR A 392 -3.02 -30.84 19.81
C THR A 392 -3.98 -29.73 20.29
N ALA A 393 -4.77 -29.98 21.35
CA ALA A 393 -5.70 -28.99 21.91
C ALA A 393 -4.97 -27.75 22.48
N VAL A 394 -3.85 -27.96 23.17
CA VAL A 394 -3.00 -26.88 23.70
C VAL A 394 -2.45 -26.02 22.55
N LEU A 395 -1.91 -26.66 21.51
CA LEU A 395 -1.37 -25.94 20.35
C LEU A 395 -2.45 -25.19 19.58
N GLU A 396 -3.65 -25.75 19.42
CA GLU A 396 -4.78 -25.07 18.78
C GLU A 396 -5.19 -23.81 19.53
N THR A 397 -5.30 -23.91 20.85
CA THR A 397 -5.62 -22.78 21.73
C THR A 397 -4.57 -21.69 21.59
N ARG A 398 -3.29 -22.05 21.69
CA ARG A 398 -2.18 -21.09 21.56
C ARG A 398 -2.12 -20.44 20.17
N VAL A 399 -2.34 -21.21 19.10
CA VAL A 399 -2.42 -20.67 17.73
C VAL A 399 -3.59 -19.70 17.58
N LYS A 400 -4.73 -19.97 18.22
CA LYS A 400 -5.91 -19.08 18.20
C LYS A 400 -5.65 -17.77 18.96
N GLU A 401 -4.99 -17.85 20.11
CA GLU A 401 -4.53 -16.67 20.87
C GLU A 401 -3.60 -15.80 20.03
N LEU A 402 -2.54 -16.40 19.47
CA LEU A 402 -1.55 -15.68 18.66
C LEU A 402 -2.18 -15.08 17.40
N LYS A 403 -3.13 -15.76 16.74
CA LYS A 403 -3.87 -15.20 15.60
C LYS A 403 -4.66 -13.95 15.98
N THR A 404 -5.14 -13.87 17.21
CA THR A 404 -5.93 -12.74 17.73
C THR A 404 -5.02 -11.60 18.21
N ALA A 405 -3.92 -11.93 18.89
CA ALA A 405 -2.96 -10.98 19.42
C ALA A 405 -2.03 -10.38 18.33
N ARG A 406 -1.77 -11.12 17.25
CA ARG A 406 -0.85 -10.68 16.18
C ARG A 406 -1.42 -9.53 15.37
N ARG A 407 -0.66 -8.44 15.31
CA ARG A 407 -0.94 -7.22 14.57
C ARG A 407 0.11 -6.93 13.50
N SER A 408 0.64 -7.97 12.88
CA SER A 408 1.53 -7.87 11.73
C SER A 408 0.83 -8.42 10.48
N ALA A 409 1.13 -7.80 9.33
CA ALA A 409 0.81 -8.41 8.04
C ALA A 409 1.99 -9.28 7.58
N PRO A 410 1.78 -10.19 6.61
CA PRO A 410 2.87 -11.00 6.07
C PRO A 410 4.03 -10.12 5.58
N PRO A 411 5.29 -10.52 5.84
CA PRO A 411 6.46 -9.83 5.31
C PRO A 411 6.45 -9.80 3.79
N ARG A 412 7.06 -8.76 3.23
CA ARG A 412 7.19 -8.55 1.79
C ARG A 412 8.65 -8.42 1.43
N LEU A 413 9.07 -9.13 0.41
CA LEU A 413 10.36 -8.90 -0.24
C LEU A 413 10.17 -7.95 -1.41
N LEU A 414 10.84 -6.81 -1.37
CA LEU A 414 10.81 -5.82 -2.44
C LEU A 414 12.17 -5.79 -3.13
N LEU A 415 12.18 -6.00 -4.43
CA LEU A 415 13.33 -5.77 -5.30
C LEU A 415 13.26 -4.32 -5.81
N ARG A 416 14.20 -3.47 -5.38
CA ARG A 416 14.26 -2.06 -5.80
C ARG A 416 15.70 -1.60 -5.94
N ASP A 417 16.03 -0.96 -7.07
CA ASP A 417 17.34 -0.33 -7.33
C ASP A 417 18.53 -1.25 -7.04
N GLY A 418 18.45 -2.53 -7.42
CA GLY A 418 19.51 -3.51 -7.15
C GLY A 418 19.66 -3.88 -5.68
N ARG A 419 18.59 -3.75 -4.88
CA ARG A 419 18.55 -4.17 -3.46
C ARG A 419 17.34 -5.06 -3.21
N VAL A 420 17.50 -6.01 -2.29
CA VAL A 420 16.39 -6.75 -1.70
C VAL A 420 16.06 -6.10 -0.37
N ILE A 421 14.80 -5.72 -0.21
CA ILE A 421 14.28 -5.10 1.00
C ILE A 421 13.30 -6.07 1.63
N LEU A 422 13.56 -6.46 2.87
CA LEU A 422 12.57 -7.13 3.70
C LEU A 422 11.72 -6.06 4.39
N GLN A 423 10.43 -6.05 4.06
CA GLN A 423 9.45 -5.19 4.70
C GLN A 423 8.59 -6.04 5.62
N VAL A 424 8.70 -5.83 6.93
CA VAL A 424 7.79 -6.39 7.93
C VAL A 424 6.76 -5.32 8.31
N PRO A 425 5.50 -5.44 7.86
CA PRO A 425 4.46 -4.47 8.16
C PRO A 425 3.85 -4.77 9.53
N PHE A 426 4.07 -3.86 10.48
CA PHE A 426 3.37 -3.81 11.75
C PHE A 426 2.15 -2.90 11.58
N LEU A 427 1.00 -3.34 12.07
CA LEU A 427 -0.15 -2.46 12.23
C LEU A 427 0.18 -1.45 13.34
N SER A 428 -0.49 -0.30 13.27
CA SER A 428 -0.35 0.75 14.27
C SER A 428 -0.65 0.21 15.67
N PRO A 429 0.05 0.67 16.72
CA PRO A 429 -0.34 0.37 18.10
C PRO A 429 -1.82 0.71 18.29
N ASN A 430 -2.55 -0.17 18.99
CA ASN A 430 -3.94 0.10 19.37
C ASN A 430 -3.99 1.17 20.45
N GLY A 431 -5.21 1.66 20.71
CA GLY A 431 -5.48 2.54 21.84
C GLY A 431 -5.03 1.99 23.19
N GLU A 432 -4.82 0.67 23.34
CA GLU A 432 -4.35 0.09 24.61
C GLU A 432 -2.90 0.48 24.91
N VAL A 433 -2.00 0.44 23.93
CA VAL A 433 -0.59 0.86 24.13
C VAL A 433 -0.54 2.34 24.50
N SER A 434 -1.30 3.20 23.79
CA SER A 434 -1.35 4.61 24.14
C SER A 434 -2.01 4.85 25.50
N THR A 435 -3.12 4.18 25.82
CA THR A 435 -3.80 4.31 27.13
C THR A 435 -2.91 3.85 28.28
N LYS A 436 -2.14 2.78 28.11
CA LYS A 436 -1.19 2.29 29.12
C LYS A 436 -0.09 3.31 29.43
N ILE A 437 0.41 4.01 28.40
CA ILE A 437 1.55 4.93 28.54
C ILE A 437 1.12 6.35 28.90
N LEU A 438 0.03 6.82 28.29
CA LEU A 438 -0.47 8.20 28.41
C LEU A 438 -1.54 8.33 29.50
N GLY A 439 -2.09 7.22 29.97
CA GLY A 439 -3.27 7.18 30.83
C GLY A 439 -4.57 7.32 30.03
N ALA A 440 -5.70 7.05 30.69
CA ALA A 440 -7.01 7.40 30.15
C ALA A 440 -7.14 8.93 30.09
N ARG A 441 -7.42 9.46 28.90
CA ARG A 441 -7.53 10.90 28.64
C ARG A 441 -8.85 11.19 27.93
N GLU A 442 -9.54 12.22 28.36
CA GLU A 442 -10.67 12.75 27.63
C GLU A 442 -10.20 13.77 26.60
N TYR A 443 -10.79 13.70 25.40
CA TYR A 443 -10.49 14.58 24.28
C TYR A 443 -11.77 15.27 23.83
N ASP A 444 -11.81 16.59 23.97
CA ASP A 444 -12.96 17.44 23.69
C ASP A 444 -12.62 18.62 22.76
N ASN A 445 -11.37 19.09 22.82
CA ASN A 445 -10.92 20.29 22.11
C ASN A 445 -10.81 20.12 20.59
N ARG A 446 -10.79 21.24 19.88
CA ARG A 446 -10.64 21.28 18.41
C ARG A 446 -9.41 22.09 18.03
N ALA A 447 -8.84 21.78 16.88
CA ALA A 447 -7.66 22.47 16.38
C ALA A 447 -7.71 22.71 14.88
N GLY A 448 -7.19 23.84 14.43
CA GLY A 448 -7.14 24.26 13.04
C GLY A 448 -5.70 24.43 12.59
N VAL A 449 -5.41 24.01 11.36
CA VAL A 449 -4.07 24.02 10.78
C VAL A 449 -4.10 24.73 9.44
N ASP A 450 -3.36 25.83 9.39
CA ASP A 450 -3.16 26.64 8.20
C ASP A 450 -1.74 26.47 7.66
N ARG A 451 -1.58 26.53 6.34
CA ARG A 451 -0.27 26.62 5.71
C ARG A 451 0.13 28.08 5.60
N GLY A 452 0.98 28.52 6.53
CA GLY A 452 1.51 29.88 6.51
C GLY A 452 2.37 30.19 5.29
N LEU A 453 2.49 31.48 5.00
CA LEU A 453 3.33 31.99 3.90
C LEU A 453 4.82 32.01 4.26
N ARG A 454 5.13 32.29 5.54
CA ARG A 454 6.51 32.37 6.06
C ARG A 454 6.87 31.20 6.96
N VAL A 455 5.91 30.68 7.72
CA VAL A 455 6.05 29.47 8.52
C VAL A 455 5.28 28.34 7.82
N PRO A 456 5.86 27.14 7.65
CA PRO A 456 5.24 26.09 6.85
C PRO A 456 3.90 25.59 7.39
N VAL A 457 3.69 25.67 8.71
CA VAL A 457 2.44 25.32 9.38
C VAL A 457 2.19 26.26 10.56
N VAL A 458 0.96 26.75 10.68
CA VAL A 458 0.43 27.40 11.87
C VAL A 458 -0.70 26.52 12.41
N LEU A 459 -0.68 26.26 13.72
CA LEU A 459 -1.64 25.41 14.42
C LEU A 459 -2.28 26.23 15.54
N SER A 460 -3.61 26.22 15.61
CA SER A 460 -4.38 26.86 16.66
C SER A 460 -5.28 25.83 17.33
N VAL A 461 -5.28 25.77 18.66
CA VAL A 461 -6.18 24.92 19.45
C VAL A 461 -7.20 25.81 20.14
N GLN A 462 -8.48 25.47 20.00
CA GLN A 462 -9.56 26.10 20.74
C GLN A 462 -9.88 25.26 21.98
N LYS A 463 -9.73 25.87 23.15
CA LYS A 463 -10.16 25.31 24.44
C LYS A 463 -11.22 26.25 25.02
N LYS A 464 -12.48 25.80 25.01
CA LYS A 464 -13.63 26.66 25.35
C LYS A 464 -13.65 27.93 24.46
N GLN A 465 -13.38 29.11 25.03
CA GLN A 465 -13.32 30.39 24.32
C GLN A 465 -11.89 30.92 24.11
N GLU A 466 -10.87 30.21 24.61
CA GLU A 466 -9.46 30.62 24.48
C GLU A 466 -8.78 29.86 23.34
N TYR A 467 -7.75 30.49 22.77
CA TYR A 467 -6.92 29.92 21.72
C TYR A 467 -5.47 29.79 22.20
N THR A 468 -4.86 28.65 21.88
CA THR A 468 -3.41 28.45 22.02
C THR A 468 -2.81 28.19 20.65
N ASP A 469 -1.84 29.01 20.25
CA ASP A 469 -1.27 28.99 18.90
C ASP A 469 0.17 28.47 18.91
N LEU A 470 0.55 27.76 17.84
CA LEU A 470 1.89 27.24 17.62
C LEU A 470 2.33 27.46 16.17
N LEU A 471 3.41 28.21 16.00
CA LEU A 471 4.07 28.43 14.71
C LEU A 471 5.19 27.41 14.51
N LEU A 472 5.03 26.47 13.59
CA LEU A 472 5.97 25.37 13.38
C LEU A 472 7.12 25.72 12.44
N ARG A 473 8.25 26.10 13.04
CA ARG A 473 9.49 26.46 12.34
C ARG A 473 10.38 25.25 12.01
N VAL A 474 10.82 25.15 10.75
CA VAL A 474 11.76 24.14 10.20
C VAL A 474 12.60 24.72 9.05
N GLU A 475 13.04 25.98 9.19
CA GLU A 475 13.66 26.78 8.13
C GLU A 475 14.93 26.12 7.58
N HIS A 476 15.77 25.53 8.44
CA HIS A 476 17.01 24.88 8.02
C HIS A 476 16.77 23.76 7.00
N LEU A 477 15.77 22.91 7.23
CA LEU A 477 15.44 21.80 6.33
C LEU A 477 14.82 22.31 5.02
N ILE A 478 13.97 23.33 5.10
CA ILE A 478 13.36 23.96 3.92
C ILE A 478 14.44 24.65 3.07
N ALA A 479 15.35 25.41 3.67
CA ALA A 479 16.43 26.08 2.97
C ALA A 479 17.35 25.07 2.26
N LYS A 480 17.72 23.98 2.95
CA LYS A 480 18.52 22.88 2.39
C LYS A 480 17.79 22.19 1.22
N ARG A 481 16.49 21.96 1.36
CA ARG A 481 15.63 21.40 0.31
C ARG A 481 15.60 22.32 -0.92
N GLU A 482 15.39 23.62 -0.73
CA GLU A 482 15.34 24.61 -1.81
C GLU A 482 16.66 24.72 -2.56
N CYS A 483 17.78 24.75 -1.84
CA CYS A 483 19.12 24.76 -2.44
C CYS A 483 19.33 23.56 -3.38
N LEU A 484 19.03 22.35 -2.91
CA LEU A 484 19.17 21.12 -3.70
C LEU A 484 18.20 21.08 -4.88
N ARG A 485 16.98 21.58 -4.71
CA ARG A 485 15.97 21.69 -5.77
C ARG A 485 16.46 22.60 -6.89
N LYS A 486 16.92 23.81 -6.57
CA LYS A 486 17.45 24.77 -7.55
C LYS A 486 18.64 24.18 -8.32
N HIS A 487 19.56 23.52 -7.60
CA HIS A 487 20.70 22.84 -8.23
C HIS A 487 20.25 21.72 -9.19
N ALA A 488 19.28 20.89 -8.79
CA ALA A 488 18.75 19.82 -9.65
C ALA A 488 18.12 20.38 -10.93
N TYR A 489 17.34 21.46 -10.85
CA TYR A 489 16.74 22.10 -12.02
C TYR A 489 17.76 22.68 -12.99
N GLN A 490 18.78 23.37 -12.48
CA GLN A 490 19.86 23.91 -13.31
C GLN A 490 20.58 22.79 -14.07
N LEU A 491 20.95 21.72 -13.37
CA LEU A 491 21.60 20.57 -13.99
C LEU A 491 20.71 19.85 -15.00
N GLN A 492 19.41 19.73 -14.70
CA GLN A 492 18.44 19.12 -15.60
C GLN A 492 18.31 19.91 -16.89
N SER A 493 18.14 21.24 -16.82
CA SER A 493 18.08 22.10 -18.00
C SER A 493 19.34 21.98 -18.88
N ILE A 494 20.53 21.99 -18.27
CA ILE A 494 21.79 21.80 -19.00
C ILE A 494 21.86 20.41 -19.64
N THR A 495 21.42 19.37 -18.94
CA THR A 495 21.48 17.99 -19.40
C THR A 495 20.47 17.73 -20.53
N ASP A 496 19.25 18.24 -20.41
CA ASP A 496 18.21 18.13 -21.44
C ASP A 496 18.63 18.82 -22.74
N ARG A 497 19.26 20.00 -22.66
CA ARG A 497 19.86 20.66 -23.84
C ARG A 497 20.91 19.77 -24.53
N LYS A 498 21.76 19.08 -23.75
CA LYS A 498 22.78 18.15 -24.29
C LYS A 498 22.12 16.91 -24.91
N LYS A 499 21.07 16.37 -24.32
CA LYS A 499 20.30 15.24 -24.87
C LYS A 499 19.64 15.60 -26.18
N ASN A 500 18.96 16.75 -26.24
CA ASN A 500 18.32 17.24 -27.45
C ASN A 500 19.33 17.46 -28.58
N ASN A 501 20.53 17.98 -28.28
CA ASN A 501 21.60 18.11 -29.28
C ASN A 501 22.11 16.74 -29.76
N TRP A 502 22.29 15.78 -28.85
CA TRP A 502 22.71 14.41 -29.18
C TRP A 502 21.67 13.72 -30.06
N GLU A 503 20.39 13.75 -29.69
CA GLU A 503 19.31 13.12 -30.44
C GLU A 503 19.16 13.70 -31.86
N ARG A 504 19.34 15.02 -32.01
CA ARG A 504 19.35 15.66 -33.34
C ARG A 504 20.51 15.17 -34.20
N LYS A 505 21.70 15.00 -33.62
CA LYS A 505 22.92 14.60 -34.35
C LYS A 505 23.05 13.09 -34.56
N ARG A 506 22.49 12.28 -33.66
CA ARG A 506 22.76 10.83 -33.52
C ARG A 506 21.50 10.10 -33.06
N LYS A 507 20.47 10.12 -33.89
CA LYS A 507 19.16 9.51 -33.61
C LYS A 507 19.29 7.99 -33.43
N GLY A 508 18.69 7.45 -32.36
CA GLY A 508 18.66 6.00 -32.09
C GLY A 508 19.90 5.41 -31.41
N LEU A 509 20.98 6.18 -31.24
CA LEU A 509 22.18 5.76 -30.53
C LEU A 509 22.09 6.05 -29.03
N SER A 510 22.64 5.14 -28.21
CA SER A 510 22.72 5.31 -26.76
C SER A 510 23.47 6.59 -26.37
N TYR A 511 23.05 7.24 -25.27
CA TYR A 511 23.71 8.45 -24.80
C TYR A 511 25.12 8.15 -24.29
N PRO A 512 26.08 9.07 -24.49
CA PRO A 512 27.43 8.91 -24.00
C PRO A 512 27.46 8.93 -22.47
N GLY A 513 28.45 8.24 -21.89
CA GLY A 513 28.57 8.02 -20.45
C GLY A 513 28.57 9.28 -19.60
N TYR A 514 29.06 10.42 -20.11
CA TYR A 514 29.03 11.69 -19.38
C TYR A 514 27.61 12.27 -19.23
N ILE A 515 26.70 12.04 -20.19
CA ILE A 515 25.27 12.42 -20.07
C ILE A 515 24.60 11.51 -19.04
N LEU A 516 24.79 10.19 -19.17
CA LEU A 516 24.23 9.20 -18.24
C LEU A 516 24.74 9.40 -16.79
N LYS A 517 26.00 9.82 -16.60
CA LYS A 517 26.54 10.19 -15.28
C LYS A 517 25.83 11.41 -14.70
N LYS A 518 25.53 12.43 -15.51
CA LYS A 518 24.75 13.60 -15.06
C LYS A 518 23.31 13.25 -14.72
N GLU A 519 22.66 12.39 -15.52
CA GLU A 519 21.30 11.91 -15.21
C GLU A 519 21.23 11.16 -13.87
N ARG A 520 22.20 10.27 -13.61
CA ARG A 520 22.32 9.58 -12.31
C ARG A 520 22.49 10.58 -11.17
N HIS A 521 23.30 11.62 -11.36
CA HIS A 521 23.51 12.66 -10.36
C HIS A 521 22.22 13.48 -10.11
N ILE A 522 21.51 13.91 -11.16
CA ILE A 522 20.20 14.58 -11.06
C ILE A 522 19.20 13.70 -10.31
N THR A 523 19.15 12.41 -10.63
CA THR A 523 18.28 11.44 -9.95
C THR A 523 18.63 11.34 -8.46
N ALA A 524 19.91 11.32 -8.11
CA ALA A 524 20.37 11.31 -6.72
C ALA A 524 20.00 12.60 -5.96
N LEU A 525 20.11 13.77 -6.61
CA LEU A 525 19.66 15.05 -6.04
C LEU A 525 18.15 15.04 -5.77
N TRP A 526 17.33 14.60 -6.73
CA TRP A 526 15.88 14.48 -6.54
C TRP A 526 15.50 13.45 -5.47
N ARG A 527 16.25 12.36 -5.32
CA ARG A 527 16.08 11.44 -4.17
C ARG A 527 16.39 12.15 -2.85
N LYS A 528 17.43 13.00 -2.79
CA LYS A 528 17.76 13.78 -1.60
C LYS A 528 16.69 14.82 -1.26
N VAL A 529 16.16 15.54 -2.25
CA VAL A 529 15.01 16.45 -2.07
C VAL A 529 13.80 15.72 -1.48
N ARG A 530 13.40 14.58 -2.08
CA ARG A 530 12.27 13.77 -1.56
C ARG A 530 12.51 13.20 -0.17
N ARG A 531 13.76 12.93 0.23
CA ARG A 531 14.09 12.54 1.61
C ARG A 531 13.85 13.71 2.57
N LEU A 532 14.29 14.91 2.20
CA LEU A 532 14.04 16.13 2.98
C LEU A 532 12.54 16.45 3.07
N ASP A 533 11.76 16.28 2.00
CA ASP A 533 10.30 16.45 2.05
C ASP A 533 9.66 15.56 3.13
N ARG A 534 10.07 14.28 3.20
CA ARG A 534 9.56 13.33 4.20
C ARG A 534 10.04 13.67 5.61
N GLU A 535 11.26 14.17 5.75
CA GLU A 535 11.83 14.59 7.02
C GLU A 535 11.10 15.81 7.56
N VAL A 536 10.90 16.84 6.73
CA VAL A 536 10.08 18.02 7.03
C VAL A 536 8.68 17.60 7.44
N ALA A 537 8.02 16.75 6.65
CA ALA A 537 6.68 16.27 6.96
C ALA A 537 6.61 15.53 8.31
N ARG A 538 7.62 14.68 8.62
CA ARG A 538 7.68 13.97 9.91
C ARG A 538 7.92 14.89 11.10
N VAL A 539 8.82 15.86 10.98
CA VAL A 539 9.12 16.80 12.06
C VAL A 539 7.88 17.66 12.36
N ILE A 540 7.27 18.22 11.32
CA ILE A 540 6.03 18.98 11.44
C ILE A 540 4.92 18.12 12.05
N ALA A 541 4.68 16.93 11.47
CA ALA A 541 3.62 16.05 11.94
C ALA A 541 3.81 15.63 13.41
N SER A 542 5.03 15.30 13.81
CA SER A 542 5.33 14.94 15.19
C SER A 542 5.05 16.10 16.14
N LYS A 543 5.49 17.33 15.81
CA LYS A 543 5.19 18.52 16.63
C LYS A 543 3.69 18.81 16.69
N THR A 544 2.99 18.75 15.56
CA THR A 544 1.53 18.93 15.48
C THR A 544 0.78 17.93 16.36
N VAL A 545 1.11 16.64 16.24
CA VAL A 545 0.41 15.58 16.97
C VAL A 545 0.64 15.71 18.47
N TRP A 546 1.88 15.95 18.90
CA TRP A 546 2.16 16.07 20.34
C TRP A 546 1.58 17.33 20.98
N PHE A 547 1.55 18.45 20.26
CA PHE A 547 0.82 19.64 20.70
C PHE A 547 -0.68 19.35 20.84
N CYS A 548 -1.26 18.60 19.89
CA CYS A 548 -2.65 18.16 19.99
C CYS A 548 -2.90 17.24 21.20
N GLU A 549 -1.96 16.35 21.55
CA GLU A 549 -2.08 15.48 22.73
C GLU A 549 -2.04 16.28 24.04
N GLU A 550 -1.12 17.23 24.14
CA GLU A 550 -0.96 18.13 25.29
C GLU A 550 -2.24 18.91 25.55
N HIS A 551 -2.85 19.46 24.50
CA HIS A 551 -4.08 20.24 24.59
C HIS A 551 -5.37 19.42 24.42
N ARG A 552 -5.32 18.09 24.55
CA ARG A 552 -6.52 17.20 24.52
C ARG A 552 -7.42 17.39 23.30
N VAL A 553 -6.81 17.62 22.13
CA VAL A 553 -7.54 17.84 20.88
C VAL A 553 -8.19 16.56 20.41
N LYS A 554 -9.52 16.55 20.28
CA LYS A 554 -10.30 15.47 19.68
C LYS A 554 -10.26 15.51 18.15
N THR A 555 -10.40 16.70 17.58
CA THR A 555 -10.60 16.89 16.14
C THR A 555 -9.67 17.96 15.59
N LEU A 556 -8.91 17.60 14.56
CA LEU A 556 -7.95 18.46 13.88
C LEU A 556 -8.41 18.75 12.45
N PHE A 557 -8.46 20.01 12.07
CA PHE A 557 -8.91 20.49 10.77
C PHE A 557 -7.73 21.09 10.01
N PHE A 558 -7.48 20.59 8.79
CA PHE A 558 -6.53 21.17 7.85
C PHE A 558 -7.27 21.88 6.74
N GLU A 559 -6.67 22.88 6.14
CA GLU A 559 -7.15 23.35 4.84
C GLU A 559 -6.90 22.34 3.69
N ASP A 560 -7.85 22.26 2.77
CA ASP A 560 -7.77 21.48 1.55
C ASP A 560 -7.24 22.32 0.38
N LEU A 561 -5.91 22.30 0.20
CA LEU A 561 -5.24 23.00 -0.89
C LEU A 561 -5.22 22.23 -2.22
N ARG A 562 -5.93 21.10 -2.35
CA ARG A 562 -5.86 20.25 -3.57
C ARG A 562 -6.41 20.93 -4.84
N SER A 563 -7.30 21.90 -4.69
CA SER A 563 -7.86 22.68 -5.82
C SER A 563 -7.12 24.00 -6.08
N PHE A 564 -6.10 24.34 -5.29
CA PHE A 564 -5.40 25.61 -5.42
C PHE A 564 -4.28 25.51 -6.46
N GLN A 565 -4.52 26.01 -7.68
CA GLN A 565 -3.49 26.19 -8.69
C GLN A 565 -2.82 27.55 -8.48
N GLY A 566 -1.49 27.56 -8.33
CA GLY A 566 -0.74 28.81 -8.27
C GLY A 566 -0.96 29.65 -9.53
N HIS A 567 -1.00 30.97 -9.39
CA HIS A 567 -1.16 31.88 -10.52
C HIS A 567 0.01 31.72 -11.51
N ALA A 568 -0.27 31.79 -12.81
CA ALA A 568 0.74 31.69 -13.87
C ALA A 568 1.90 32.68 -13.61
N GLY A 569 3.14 32.20 -13.69
CA GLY A 569 4.36 32.97 -13.42
C GLY A 569 4.98 32.77 -12.03
N SER A 570 4.24 32.22 -11.05
CA SER A 570 4.77 31.95 -9.70
C SER A 570 5.47 30.58 -9.61
N LYS A 571 6.60 30.39 -10.31
CA LYS A 571 7.28 29.08 -10.47
C LYS A 571 7.57 28.36 -9.13
N ASP A 572 8.00 29.08 -8.11
CA ASP A 572 8.36 28.50 -6.80
C ASP A 572 7.14 28.25 -5.91
N LEU A 573 6.17 29.17 -5.90
CA LEU A 573 4.91 29.01 -5.14
C LEU A 573 4.08 27.86 -5.71
N SER A 574 3.97 27.79 -7.05
CA SER A 574 3.29 26.71 -7.77
C SER A 574 3.96 25.35 -7.54
N TYR A 575 5.30 25.28 -7.49
CA TYR A 575 5.99 24.04 -7.11
C TYR A 575 5.75 23.67 -5.63
N ASN A 576 5.79 24.62 -4.71
CA ASN A 576 5.52 24.34 -3.28
C ASN A 576 4.06 23.95 -3.02
N LEU A 577 3.12 24.41 -3.85
CA LEU A 577 1.71 23.98 -3.84
C LEU A 577 1.52 22.60 -4.48
N SER A 578 2.24 22.31 -5.57
CA SER A 578 2.14 21.03 -6.31
C SER A 578 3.04 19.90 -5.79
N SER A 579 4.07 20.19 -4.99
CA SER A 579 5.10 19.22 -4.54
C SER A 579 4.62 18.15 -3.55
N ASN A 580 3.32 18.04 -3.31
CA ASN A 580 2.71 17.06 -2.40
C ASN A 580 3.26 17.10 -0.95
N LEU A 581 4.03 18.13 -0.56
CA LEU A 581 4.56 18.27 0.81
C LEU A 581 3.41 18.44 1.81
N TRP A 582 2.40 19.26 1.48
CA TRP A 582 1.20 19.42 2.30
C TRP A 582 0.42 18.11 2.47
N GLY A 583 0.25 17.36 1.38
CA GLY A 583 -0.34 16.02 1.42
C GLY A 583 0.46 15.09 2.33
N ASN A 584 1.79 15.06 2.17
CA ASN A 584 2.67 14.26 3.03
C ASN A 584 2.56 14.65 4.52
N ILE A 585 2.42 15.95 4.85
CA ILE A 585 2.20 16.42 6.23
C ILE A 585 0.88 15.87 6.76
N ILE A 586 -0.23 16.08 6.05
CA ILE A 586 -1.57 15.60 6.47
C ILE A 586 -1.55 14.08 6.67
N ASP A 587 -0.92 13.34 5.76
CA ASP A 587 -0.86 11.87 5.81
C ASP A 587 -0.04 11.38 6.99
N THR A 588 1.09 12.04 7.24
CA THR A 588 1.96 11.71 8.36
C THR A 588 1.28 12.05 9.70
N VAL A 589 0.56 13.18 9.78
CA VAL A 589 -0.24 13.55 10.97
C VAL A 589 -1.33 12.52 11.22
N ARG A 590 -2.09 12.13 10.19
CA ARG A 590 -3.12 11.08 10.31
C ARG A 590 -2.54 9.78 10.83
N TYR A 591 -1.47 9.31 10.21
CA TYR A 591 -0.78 8.09 10.62
C TYR A 591 -0.33 8.16 12.08
N MET A 592 0.29 9.27 12.50
CA MET A 592 0.77 9.45 13.88
C MET A 592 -0.39 9.55 14.89
N ARG A 593 -1.50 10.22 14.54
CA ARG A 593 -2.70 10.26 15.39
C ARG A 593 -3.34 8.89 15.54
N GLU A 594 -3.47 8.13 14.46
CA GLU A 594 -3.96 6.75 14.51
C GLU A 594 -3.05 5.85 15.37
N ALA A 595 -1.72 6.08 15.35
CA ALA A 595 -0.77 5.38 16.22
C ALA A 595 -0.94 5.68 17.71
N LEU A 596 -1.46 6.86 18.06
CA LEU A 596 -1.82 7.21 19.43
C LEU A 596 -3.22 6.69 19.82
N GLY A 597 -3.88 5.91 18.96
CA GLY A 597 -5.20 5.35 19.23
C GLY A 597 -6.37 6.24 18.85
N HIS A 598 -6.13 7.41 18.23
CA HIS A 598 -7.22 8.24 17.74
C HIS A 598 -7.96 7.56 16.58
N SER A 599 -9.25 7.87 16.48
CA SER A 599 -10.06 7.46 15.34
C SER A 599 -9.47 7.96 14.02
N LYS A 600 -9.63 7.17 12.96
CA LYS A 600 -9.33 7.57 11.57
C LYS A 600 -10.07 8.85 11.13
N TYR A 601 -11.12 9.23 11.86
CA TYR A 601 -11.89 10.46 11.65
C TYR A 601 -11.49 11.62 12.57
N SER A 602 -10.32 11.56 13.21
CA SER A 602 -9.80 12.66 14.05
C SER A 602 -9.17 13.79 13.24
N VAL A 603 -8.86 13.57 11.95
CA VAL A 603 -8.25 14.57 11.07
C VAL A 603 -9.14 14.83 9.85
N TRP A 604 -9.53 16.08 9.66
CA TRP A 604 -10.40 16.56 8.59
C TRP A 604 -9.69 17.55 7.68
N THR A 605 -10.16 17.66 6.44
CA THR A 605 -9.73 18.72 5.52
C THR A 605 -10.92 19.58 5.14
N VAL A 606 -10.86 20.88 5.34
CA VAL A 606 -11.94 21.85 5.08
C VAL A 606 -11.63 22.72 3.87
N ASN A 607 -12.66 23.33 3.27
CA ASN A 607 -12.45 24.25 2.15
C ASN A 607 -11.77 25.54 2.67
N PRO A 608 -10.62 25.96 2.12
CA PRO A 608 -9.92 27.16 2.58
C PRO A 608 -10.61 28.48 2.21
N ARG A 609 -11.70 28.45 1.43
CA ARG A 609 -12.33 29.68 0.91
C ARG A 609 -12.70 30.64 2.05
N TYR A 610 -12.24 31.89 1.93
CA TYR A 610 -12.46 33.02 2.85
C TYR A 610 -11.83 32.90 4.25
N THR A 611 -11.24 31.77 4.62
CA THR A 611 -10.59 31.58 5.95
C THR A 611 -9.50 32.62 6.26
N SER A 612 -8.77 33.08 5.24
CA SER A 612 -7.72 34.09 5.38
C SER A 612 -8.20 35.55 5.25
N GLN A 613 -9.50 35.76 4.99
CA GLN A 613 -10.12 37.07 4.72
C GLN A 613 -11.19 37.44 5.74
N THR A 614 -11.67 36.47 6.52
CA THR A 614 -12.67 36.65 7.56
C THR A 614 -11.99 36.86 8.90
N CYS A 615 -12.51 37.75 9.75
CA CYS A 615 -12.05 37.92 11.12
C CYS A 615 -12.59 36.77 11.98
N HIS A 616 -11.72 36.07 12.72
CA HIS A 616 -12.18 34.99 13.58
C HIS A 616 -12.96 35.46 14.82
N ALA A 617 -12.83 36.75 15.20
CA ALA A 617 -13.51 37.32 16.36
C ALA A 617 -14.96 37.74 16.03
N CYS A 618 -15.15 38.54 14.96
CA CYS A 618 -16.48 39.08 14.61
C CYS A 618 -17.10 38.50 13.33
N GLY A 619 -16.37 37.72 12.53
CA GLY A 619 -16.88 37.14 11.28
C GLY A 619 -16.86 38.09 10.07
N GLU A 620 -16.52 39.37 10.26
CA GLU A 620 -16.47 40.35 9.17
C GLU A 620 -15.22 40.23 8.30
N ARG A 621 -15.29 40.79 7.09
CA ARG A 621 -14.17 40.74 6.15
C ARG A 621 -13.08 41.76 6.53
N GLY A 622 -11.86 41.28 6.74
CA GLY A 622 -10.69 42.13 6.98
C GLY A 622 -9.72 42.23 5.81
N ILE A 623 -8.58 42.86 6.06
CA ILE A 623 -7.51 43.10 5.09
C ILE A 623 -6.15 42.64 5.62
N ARG A 624 -5.26 42.24 4.71
CA ARG A 624 -3.85 41.96 5.04
C ARG A 624 -3.09 43.28 5.15
N VAL A 625 -2.28 43.43 6.19
CA VAL A 625 -1.51 44.64 6.53
C VAL A 625 -0.05 44.27 6.81
N GLU A 626 0.84 45.26 6.82
CA GLU A 626 2.28 45.03 6.94
C GLU A 626 2.68 44.50 8.31
N ASP A 627 2.25 45.20 9.35
CA ASP A 627 2.60 44.98 10.76
C ASP A 627 1.35 45.14 11.65
N GLU A 628 1.51 44.89 12.94
CA GLU A 628 0.44 44.91 13.95
C GLU A 628 -0.18 46.29 14.20
N SER A 629 0.46 47.38 13.79
CA SER A 629 -0.07 48.75 13.94
C SER A 629 -0.73 49.27 12.65
N SER A 630 -0.45 48.61 11.52
CA SER A 630 -0.86 49.09 10.21
C SER A 630 -2.34 48.79 9.93
N THR A 631 -3.05 49.78 9.41
CA THR A 631 -4.44 49.65 8.92
C THR A 631 -4.51 49.71 7.39
N LYS A 632 -3.35 49.82 6.71
CA LYS A 632 -3.25 49.96 5.26
C LYS A 632 -3.06 48.61 4.59
N LYS A 633 -3.88 48.33 3.58
CA LYS A 633 -3.86 47.07 2.83
C LYS A 633 -2.51 46.86 2.12
N LYS A 634 -1.84 45.75 2.42
CA LYS A 634 -0.62 45.29 1.73
C LYS A 634 -0.82 43.89 1.16
N LYS A 635 -0.53 43.71 -0.13
CA LYS A 635 -0.61 42.40 -0.78
C LYS A 635 0.47 41.49 -0.20
N GLY A 636 0.05 40.39 0.44
CA GLY A 636 0.98 39.46 1.11
C GLY A 636 1.49 39.96 2.47
N GLY A 637 0.78 40.89 3.11
CA GLY A 637 1.07 41.32 4.48
C GLY A 637 1.02 40.17 5.51
N GLU A 638 1.84 40.29 6.56
CA GLU A 638 1.96 39.27 7.63
C GLU A 638 0.79 39.32 8.61
N TYR A 639 0.20 40.50 8.79
CA TYR A 639 -0.86 40.73 9.75
C TYR A 639 -2.21 40.89 9.05
N PHE A 640 -3.26 40.68 9.82
CA PHE A 640 -4.66 40.82 9.43
C PHE A 640 -5.27 41.88 10.33
N TYR A 641 -5.96 42.84 9.71
CA TYR A 641 -6.69 43.89 10.41
C TYR A 641 -8.18 43.80 10.06
N CYS A 642 -9.02 43.79 11.08
CA CYS A 642 -10.47 43.90 10.94
C CYS A 642 -10.91 45.34 11.20
N ARG A 643 -11.68 45.94 10.30
CA ARG A 643 -12.19 47.31 10.48
C ARG A 643 -13.37 47.41 11.45
N GLU A 644 -14.08 46.30 11.67
CA GLU A 644 -15.30 46.29 12.47
C GLU A 644 -15.02 46.16 13.97
N CYS A 645 -14.15 45.23 14.34
CA CYS A 645 -13.74 45.03 15.74
C CYS A 645 -12.38 45.64 16.06
N GLU A 646 -11.75 46.31 15.09
CA GLU A 646 -10.43 46.96 15.19
C GLU A 646 -9.26 46.04 15.60
N GLU A 647 -9.48 44.73 15.68
CA GLU A 647 -8.47 43.76 16.08
C GLU A 647 -7.39 43.50 15.03
N HIS A 648 -6.17 43.24 15.53
CA HIS A 648 -5.01 42.85 14.75
C HIS A 648 -4.55 41.45 15.13
N PHE A 649 -4.33 40.61 14.12
CA PHE A 649 -3.85 39.24 14.31
C PHE A 649 -2.72 38.92 13.34
N HIS A 650 -1.81 38.03 13.72
CA HIS A 650 -0.98 37.37 12.72
C HIS A 650 -1.91 36.63 11.74
N ALA A 651 -1.75 36.90 10.45
CA ALA A 651 -2.82 36.57 9.52
C ALA A 651 -2.96 35.06 9.25
N ASP A 652 -1.88 34.31 9.40
CA ASP A 652 -1.88 32.84 9.34
C ASP A 652 -2.48 32.23 10.64
N VAL A 653 -2.41 32.93 11.78
CA VAL A 653 -3.09 32.53 13.03
C VAL A 653 -4.59 32.75 12.90
N ASN A 654 -5.01 33.92 12.38
CA ASN A 654 -6.42 34.19 12.11
C ASN A 654 -7.02 33.13 11.15
N ALA A 655 -6.28 32.72 10.11
CA ALA A 655 -6.69 31.65 9.22
C ALA A 655 -6.82 30.29 9.94
N ALA A 656 -5.83 29.91 10.75
CA ALA A 656 -5.86 28.68 11.53
C ALA A 656 -7.04 28.63 12.51
N ARG A 657 -7.37 29.75 13.19
CA ARG A 657 -8.55 29.87 14.06
C ARG A 657 -9.86 29.74 13.28
N ASN A 658 -9.98 30.40 12.13
CA ASN A 658 -11.16 30.27 11.26
C ASN A 658 -11.41 28.85 10.77
N ILE A 659 -10.35 28.11 10.43
CA ILE A 659 -10.42 26.72 9.95
C ILE A 659 -11.16 25.80 10.93
N ILE A 660 -11.11 26.08 12.24
CA ILE A 660 -11.80 25.31 13.29
C ILE A 660 -13.33 25.38 13.13
N HIS A 661 -13.83 26.53 12.71
CA HIS A 661 -15.27 26.85 12.63
C HIS A 661 -15.87 26.56 11.25
N VAL A 662 -15.03 26.22 10.26
CA VAL A 662 -15.54 25.78 8.96
C VAL A 662 -16.25 24.44 9.13
N HIS A 663 -17.58 24.49 9.13
CA HIS A 663 -18.40 23.29 9.24
C HIS A 663 -17.99 22.25 8.18
N PRO A 664 -17.90 20.96 8.54
CA PRO A 664 -17.72 19.88 7.58
C PRO A 664 -18.96 19.75 6.69
N GLY A 665 -19.10 20.61 5.67
CA GLY A 665 -20.14 20.50 4.65
C GLY A 665 -20.02 19.20 3.84
N PRO A 666 -21.00 18.87 2.98
CA PRO A 666 -21.02 17.62 2.19
C PRO A 666 -19.76 17.38 1.31
N SER A 667 -18.98 18.43 1.04
CA SER A 667 -17.70 18.41 0.31
C SER A 667 -16.48 18.04 1.18
N VAL A 668 -16.61 17.96 2.51
CA VAL A 668 -15.48 17.77 3.44
C VAL A 668 -15.09 16.32 3.57
N VAL A 669 -13.92 15.94 3.02
CA VAL A 669 -13.49 14.54 2.87
C VAL A 669 -12.63 14.08 4.05
N SER A 670 -13.20 13.27 4.94
CA SER A 670 -12.40 12.44 5.84
C SER A 670 -11.64 11.36 5.07
N GLY A 671 -10.35 11.21 5.38
CA GLY A 671 -9.57 10.03 5.00
C GLY A 671 -9.15 9.89 3.53
N ARG A 672 -8.99 10.99 2.77
CA ARG A 672 -8.38 10.92 1.42
C ARG A 672 -6.87 11.13 1.46
N THR A 673 -6.15 10.12 0.99
CA THR A 673 -4.91 10.16 0.17
C THR A 673 -4.63 8.72 -0.29
N ALA A 674 -4.01 8.60 -1.47
CA ALA A 674 -4.09 7.50 -2.44
C ALA A 674 -3.81 6.07 -1.94
#